data_AF-A0A662BB09-F1
#
_entry.id   AF-A0A662BB09-F1
#
_cell.length_a   1.000
_cell.length_b   1.000
_cell.length_c   1.000
_cell.angle_alpha   90.00
_cell.angle_beta   90.00
_cell.angle_gamma   90.00
#
_symmetry.space_group_name_H-M   'P 1'
#
loop_
_entity.id
_entity.type
_entity.pdbx_description
1 polymer ?
#
loop_
_entity_poly.entity_id
_entity_poly.type
_entity_poly.pdbx_seq_one_letter_code
_entity_poly.pdbx_strand_id
1 'polypeptide(L)'
;MNVKRVSLLLLRKLASDKLYVSIRYFVTFKRFLNLKNPKTFNEKINWLKLYYRNPDLPSLVDKYKVRGFVEQRIGDKYLNKNYGVYGSAEEINWQELPDSFVLKPTHGSGWVIICRNKNELNIEGAKAEMNFWLTQNFYKLWGEWVYKHVQPKIICERYLEEDENDGLKDYKFYCFDGQPKFVHVDVNRFNNDHYINFYSLEWNKLPVRKGVPNSEINDPKPKQFKEMLAVARKLSAGFPFVRVDLFEVQSKIYFGELTFFPQNGLSSFYPKSYEREFGNYIALPDMQTKKDVRIIHRKRNYNYIYRLRQSLSKYSLFEKIIVTLKKRKGDFQDATYWQYIDTADKVVLENTNKKKLPTVGLVKDLDNYGVYVQKRSHWPKYERFLKNNNIPYSFFEIHNADWAEQAKKYDLIIYRPDISPSRMHEAESKLYFIEKHLNITCFPSYEEIWSYEDKVRSNYLLEKYKIPHVPTFTSNSKADTLKYIDCCTFPLISKISCGSVSRGVEMIKTKKQAEKLINKIFSGGRKTYWSDYKQKDYVYFQEFIEDAKFDLRIVIIGEKVFGYYRFAPKNDFRASGAGIYKYIVPELPVEAMKTALITKQAFGSTVLAVDMIKSERSGQYLVIESSVFFDIDDPDELVIDNVTGYYEWSMKNGAYLFEFKPGRFWMQELILKELIITYQNKHLSGQP
;
A
#
# COMPACT_ATOMS: atom_id res chain seq x y z
N MET A 1 -13.30 16.10 -24.15
CA MET A 1 -13.25 15.76 -22.70
C MET A 1 -11.99 16.39 -22.09
N ASN A 2 -12.12 17.26 -21.08
CA ASN A 2 -11.01 18.05 -20.50
C ASN A 2 -9.85 17.13 -20.02
N VAL A 3 -8.60 17.41 -20.45
CA VAL A 3 -7.38 16.65 -20.12
C VAL A 3 -7.26 16.40 -18.61
N LYS A 4 -7.63 17.38 -17.78
CA LYS A 4 -7.64 17.26 -16.31
C LYS A 4 -8.56 16.13 -15.82
N ARG A 5 -9.73 15.95 -16.45
CA ARG A 5 -10.72 14.93 -16.10
C ARG A 5 -10.24 13.54 -16.47
N VAL A 6 -9.61 13.38 -17.64
CA VAL A 6 -9.02 12.11 -18.09
C VAL A 6 -7.88 11.68 -17.16
N SER A 7 -6.98 12.61 -16.83
CA SER A 7 -5.86 12.36 -15.92
C SER A 7 -6.32 11.95 -14.52
N LEU A 8 -7.39 12.55 -13.99
CA LEU A 8 -7.96 12.15 -12.70
C LEU A 8 -8.65 10.79 -12.73
N LEU A 9 -9.30 10.43 -13.84
CA LEU A 9 -9.90 9.10 -14.01
C LEU A 9 -8.84 8.01 -14.13
N LEU A 10 -7.75 8.27 -14.87
CA LEU A 10 -6.59 7.40 -14.91
C LEU A 10 -6.00 7.27 -13.50
N LEU A 11 -5.67 8.39 -12.86
CA LEU A 11 -5.14 8.41 -11.49
C LEU A 11 -6.01 7.59 -10.53
N ARG A 12 -7.34 7.64 -10.66
CA ARG A 12 -8.26 6.86 -9.82
C ARG A 12 -8.06 5.35 -9.97
N LYS A 13 -7.89 4.88 -11.21
CA LYS A 13 -7.62 3.46 -11.53
C LYS A 13 -6.23 3.02 -11.05
N LEU A 14 -5.28 3.95 -10.98
CA LEU A 14 -3.85 3.67 -10.75
C LEU A 14 -3.42 3.81 -9.28
N ALA A 15 -4.05 4.71 -8.53
CA ALA A 15 -3.62 5.13 -7.19
C ALA A 15 -4.44 4.49 -6.06
N SER A 16 -3.81 4.35 -4.88
CA SER A 16 -4.54 4.03 -3.64
C SER A 16 -5.54 5.13 -3.29
N ASP A 17 -6.60 4.81 -2.54
CA ASP A 17 -7.63 5.78 -2.13
C ASP A 17 -7.03 6.99 -1.44
N LYS A 18 -6.12 6.77 -0.47
CA LYS A 18 -5.43 7.85 0.24
C LYS A 18 -4.66 8.76 -0.71
N LEU A 19 -3.97 8.17 -1.68
CA LEU A 19 -3.17 8.91 -2.64
C LEU A 19 -4.06 9.73 -3.58
N TYR A 20 -5.06 9.09 -4.16
CA TYR A 20 -6.01 9.73 -5.06
C TYR A 20 -6.71 10.91 -4.40
N VAL A 21 -7.24 10.70 -3.18
CA VAL A 21 -7.88 11.73 -2.38
C VAL A 21 -6.92 12.88 -2.07
N SER A 22 -5.68 12.59 -1.67
CA SER A 22 -4.69 13.64 -1.37
C SER A 22 -4.34 14.49 -2.59
N ILE A 23 -4.17 13.86 -3.77
CA ILE A 23 -3.87 14.58 -5.01
C ILE A 23 -5.08 15.42 -5.43
N ARG A 24 -6.29 14.88 -5.40
CA ARG A 24 -7.50 15.64 -5.73
C ARG A 24 -7.68 16.84 -4.83
N TYR A 25 -7.47 16.66 -3.53
CA TYR A 25 -7.52 17.75 -2.56
C TYR A 25 -6.51 18.86 -2.91
N PHE A 26 -5.27 18.49 -3.23
CA PHE A 26 -4.24 19.45 -3.63
C PHE A 26 -4.58 20.17 -4.94
N VAL A 27 -5.04 19.45 -5.96
CA VAL A 27 -5.42 20.02 -7.26
C VAL A 27 -6.55 21.03 -7.11
N THR A 28 -7.51 20.77 -6.22
CA THR A 28 -8.66 21.64 -5.93
C THR A 28 -8.27 22.85 -5.08
N PHE A 29 -7.68 22.64 -3.89
CA PHE A 29 -7.49 23.70 -2.90
C PHE A 29 -6.12 24.36 -2.95
N LYS A 30 -5.19 23.86 -3.78
CA LYS A 30 -3.78 24.31 -3.84
C LYS A 30 -3.04 24.26 -2.51
N ARG A 31 -3.53 23.42 -1.58
CA ARG A 31 -2.91 23.11 -0.29
C ARG A 31 -3.03 21.62 -0.01
N PHE A 32 -2.19 21.11 0.86
CA PHE A 32 -2.16 19.69 1.15
C PHE A 32 -3.20 19.27 2.20
N LEU A 33 -3.78 18.09 1.99
CA LEU A 33 -4.70 17.47 2.95
C LEU A 33 -3.97 17.03 4.22
N ASN A 34 -4.34 17.57 5.39
CA ASN A 34 -3.82 17.11 6.68
C ASN A 34 -4.70 16.00 7.27
N LEU A 35 -4.26 14.75 7.14
CA LEU A 35 -4.97 13.59 7.71
C LEU A 35 -4.52 13.21 9.13
N LYS A 36 -3.40 13.75 9.61
CA LYS A 36 -2.90 13.48 10.97
C LYS A 36 -3.64 14.34 12.00
N ASN A 37 -3.87 15.60 11.66
CA ASN A 37 -4.59 16.55 12.48
C ASN A 37 -5.55 17.38 11.60
N PRO A 38 -6.65 16.78 11.11
CA PRO A 38 -7.63 17.46 10.25
C PRO A 38 -8.40 18.52 11.05
N LYS A 39 -8.39 19.77 10.59
CA LYS A 39 -9.03 20.89 11.31
C LYS A 39 -10.23 21.44 10.58
N THR A 40 -10.19 21.43 9.24
CA THR A 40 -11.27 21.98 8.41
C THR A 40 -12.33 20.91 8.07
N PHE A 41 -13.54 21.36 7.73
CA PHE A 41 -14.64 20.53 7.29
C PHE A 41 -14.21 19.57 6.17
N ASN A 42 -13.59 20.10 5.11
CA ASN A 42 -13.15 19.26 3.98
C ASN A 42 -12.05 18.28 4.38
N GLU A 43 -11.12 18.64 5.27
CA GLU A 43 -10.12 17.69 5.79
C GLU A 43 -10.79 16.54 6.57
N LYS A 44 -11.75 16.87 7.44
CA LYS A 44 -12.49 15.88 8.24
C LYS A 44 -13.41 15.01 7.39
N ILE A 45 -14.09 15.54 6.38
CA ILE A 45 -14.85 14.73 5.41
C ILE A 45 -13.94 13.76 4.65
N ASN A 46 -12.77 14.22 4.18
CA ASN A 46 -11.82 13.33 3.52
C ASN A 46 -11.20 12.30 4.49
N TRP A 47 -11.03 12.66 5.76
CA TRP A 47 -10.64 11.72 6.81
C TRP A 47 -11.71 10.63 7.01
N LEU A 48 -12.98 11.01 7.19
CA LEU A 48 -14.10 10.07 7.33
C LEU A 48 -14.18 9.16 6.11
N LYS A 49 -14.09 9.72 4.89
CA LYS A 49 -14.08 8.94 3.65
C LYS A 49 -12.95 7.90 3.59
N LEU A 50 -11.78 8.20 4.15
CA LEU A 50 -10.67 7.25 4.12
C LEU A 50 -10.76 6.20 5.24
N TYR A 51 -11.15 6.61 6.44
CA TYR A 51 -10.96 5.83 7.67
C TYR A 51 -12.25 5.37 8.37
N TYR A 52 -13.35 6.13 8.25
CA TYR A 52 -14.65 5.72 8.77
C TYR A 52 -15.26 4.67 7.84
N ARG A 53 -15.35 3.42 8.33
CA ARG A 53 -15.74 2.22 7.55
C ARG A 53 -16.94 1.52 8.19
N ASN A 54 -17.97 2.29 8.54
CA ASN A 54 -19.22 1.72 9.02
C ASN A 54 -19.86 0.86 7.91
N PRO A 55 -20.09 -0.44 8.13
CA PRO A 55 -20.56 -1.37 7.09
C PRO A 55 -21.97 -1.07 6.57
N ASP A 56 -22.76 -0.25 7.25
CA ASP A 56 -24.13 0.08 6.86
C ASP A 56 -24.18 1.16 5.77
N LEU A 57 -23.14 2.01 5.68
CA LEU A 57 -23.13 3.17 4.77
C LEU A 57 -23.42 2.82 3.30
N PRO A 58 -22.90 1.71 2.70
CA PRO A 58 -23.27 1.31 1.35
C PRO A 58 -24.77 1.12 1.14
N SER A 59 -25.48 0.55 2.11
CA SER A 59 -26.95 0.39 2.04
C SER A 59 -27.67 1.72 2.20
N LEU A 60 -27.08 2.68 2.92
CA LEU A 60 -27.66 4.00 3.16
C LEU A 60 -27.45 4.99 2.00
N VAL A 61 -26.44 4.80 1.15
CA VAL A 61 -26.25 5.58 -0.08
C VAL A 61 -26.92 4.97 -1.30
N ASP A 62 -27.36 3.71 -1.20
CA ASP A 62 -28.19 3.06 -2.21
C ASP A 62 -29.59 3.66 -2.17
N LYS A 63 -29.98 4.34 -3.25
CA LYS A 63 -31.25 5.10 -3.31
C LYS A 63 -32.50 4.24 -3.13
N TYR A 64 -32.40 2.93 -3.29
CA TYR A 64 -33.52 2.02 -3.02
C TYR A 64 -33.43 1.41 -1.62
N LYS A 65 -32.28 0.83 -1.24
CA LYS A 65 -32.16 0.14 0.05
C LYS A 65 -32.30 1.07 1.25
N VAL A 66 -31.92 2.33 1.12
CA VAL A 66 -32.06 3.33 2.19
C VAL A 66 -33.51 3.51 2.66
N ARG A 67 -34.49 3.18 1.80
CA ARG A 67 -35.92 3.31 2.11
C ARG A 67 -36.32 2.52 3.36
N GLY A 68 -35.81 1.30 3.54
CA GLY A 68 -36.08 0.50 4.74
C GLY A 68 -35.52 1.12 6.02
N PHE A 69 -34.36 1.78 5.95
CA PHE A 69 -33.81 2.54 7.07
C PHE A 69 -34.67 3.76 7.42
N VAL A 70 -35.14 4.48 6.40
CA VAL A 70 -36.02 5.65 6.59
C VAL A 70 -37.35 5.23 7.21
N GLU A 71 -37.99 4.20 6.66
CA GLU A 71 -39.23 3.63 7.19
C GLU A 71 -39.09 3.22 8.66
N GLN A 72 -38.01 2.52 9.01
CA GLN A 72 -37.74 2.12 10.40
C GLN A 72 -37.52 3.32 11.34
N ARG A 73 -36.83 4.37 10.87
CA ARG A 73 -36.41 5.50 11.73
C ARG A 73 -37.47 6.58 11.90
N ILE A 74 -38.24 6.85 10.85
CA ILE A 74 -39.18 7.97 10.79
C ILE A 74 -40.55 7.61 10.22
N GLY A 75 -40.73 6.40 9.69
CA GLY A 75 -41.96 5.98 9.02
C GLY A 75 -41.93 6.18 7.51
N ASP A 76 -42.76 5.41 6.81
CA ASP A 76 -42.88 5.38 5.35
C ASP A 76 -43.52 6.64 4.75
N LYS A 77 -44.30 7.40 5.52
CA LYS A 77 -44.97 8.64 5.07
C LYS A 77 -44.04 9.69 4.45
N TYR A 78 -42.74 9.63 4.75
CA TYR A 78 -41.72 10.53 4.20
C TYR A 78 -41.07 9.98 2.92
N LEU A 79 -41.37 8.75 2.51
CA LEU A 79 -40.82 8.18 1.29
C LEU A 79 -41.64 8.63 0.08
N ASN A 80 -40.94 9.00 -1.00
CA ASN A 80 -41.61 9.21 -2.27
C ASN A 80 -42.13 7.87 -2.83
N LYS A 81 -43.22 7.94 -3.62
CA LYS A 81 -43.78 6.78 -4.31
C LYS A 81 -42.75 6.25 -5.31
N ASN A 82 -42.47 4.95 -5.22
CA ASN A 82 -41.61 4.23 -6.16
C ASN A 82 -42.52 3.32 -7.01
N TYR A 83 -42.48 3.50 -8.31
CA TYR A 83 -43.24 2.72 -9.28
C TYR A 83 -42.57 1.40 -9.63
N GLY A 84 -41.25 1.29 -9.49
CA GLY A 84 -40.54 0.05 -9.77
C GLY A 84 -39.03 0.14 -9.62
N VAL A 85 -38.42 -1.04 -9.51
CA VAL A 85 -36.96 -1.21 -9.43
C VAL A 85 -36.54 -2.28 -10.43
N TYR A 86 -35.61 -1.92 -11.30
CA TYR A 86 -35.28 -2.69 -12.48
C TYR A 86 -33.79 -3.02 -12.51
N GLY A 87 -33.46 -4.25 -12.87
CA GLY A 87 -32.09 -4.73 -13.11
C GLY A 87 -31.53 -4.27 -14.45
N SER A 88 -32.40 -4.04 -15.44
CA SER A 88 -32.06 -3.52 -16.76
C SER A 88 -33.08 -2.49 -17.24
N ALA A 89 -32.74 -1.72 -18.27
CA ALA A 89 -33.67 -0.77 -18.87
C ALA A 89 -34.83 -1.45 -19.63
N GLU A 90 -34.63 -2.70 -20.05
CA GLU A 90 -35.57 -3.49 -20.83
C GLU A 90 -36.70 -4.09 -19.97
N GLU A 91 -36.47 -4.25 -18.66
CA GLU A 91 -37.50 -4.73 -17.71
C GLU A 91 -38.62 -3.70 -17.47
N ILE A 92 -38.44 -2.44 -17.91
CA ILE A 92 -39.39 -1.36 -17.66
C ILE A 92 -40.59 -1.48 -18.60
N ASN A 93 -41.78 -1.71 -18.04
CA ASN A 93 -43.03 -1.59 -18.79
C ASN A 93 -43.47 -0.11 -18.89
N TRP A 94 -43.10 0.54 -19.99
CA TRP A 94 -43.39 1.97 -20.24
C TRP A 94 -44.89 2.29 -20.34
N GLN A 95 -45.73 1.31 -20.69
CA GLN A 95 -47.18 1.52 -20.78
C GLN A 95 -47.81 1.66 -19.39
N GLU A 96 -47.29 0.95 -18.39
CA GLU A 96 -47.78 0.97 -17.00
C GLU A 96 -47.29 2.17 -16.18
N LEU A 97 -46.23 2.85 -16.64
CA LEU A 97 -45.74 4.07 -15.99
C LEU A 97 -46.74 5.23 -16.16
N PRO A 98 -46.87 6.13 -15.18
CA PRO A 98 -47.69 7.34 -15.32
C PRO A 98 -47.12 8.30 -16.35
N ASP A 99 -47.84 9.39 -16.63
CA ASP A 99 -47.42 10.40 -17.62
C ASP A 99 -46.18 11.20 -17.18
N SER A 100 -45.85 11.23 -15.89
CA SER A 100 -44.65 11.88 -15.36
C SER A 100 -43.97 11.07 -14.26
N PHE A 101 -42.64 10.99 -14.32
CA PHE A 101 -41.80 10.20 -13.41
C PHE A 101 -40.32 10.60 -13.47
N VAL A 102 -39.54 10.11 -12.53
CA VAL A 102 -38.08 10.31 -12.47
C VAL A 102 -37.38 8.96 -12.46
N LEU A 103 -36.48 8.74 -13.41
CA LEU A 103 -35.61 7.57 -13.46
C LEU A 103 -34.22 7.95 -12.93
N LYS A 104 -33.70 7.16 -12.00
CA LYS A 104 -32.33 7.35 -11.48
C LYS A 104 -31.70 6.01 -11.09
N PRO A 105 -30.38 5.87 -11.17
CA PRO A 105 -29.68 4.67 -10.74
C PRO A 105 -29.46 4.68 -9.22
N THR A 106 -29.46 3.50 -8.60
CA THR A 106 -29.27 3.34 -7.14
C THR A 106 -27.87 3.73 -6.65
N HIS A 107 -26.86 3.69 -7.51
CA HIS A 107 -25.44 3.63 -7.14
C HIS A 107 -24.59 4.85 -7.54
N GLY A 108 -25.19 6.00 -7.83
CA GLY A 108 -24.46 7.18 -8.29
C GLY A 108 -25.13 8.52 -7.98
N SER A 109 -24.54 9.60 -8.49
CA SER A 109 -25.01 10.98 -8.33
C SER A 109 -24.90 11.74 -9.66
N GLY A 110 -25.86 12.65 -9.92
CA GLY A 110 -25.92 13.44 -11.14
C GLY A 110 -26.40 12.67 -12.37
N TRP A 111 -26.96 11.47 -12.18
CA TRP A 111 -27.57 10.64 -13.21
C TRP A 111 -29.07 10.59 -12.95
N VAL A 112 -29.84 11.25 -13.82
CA VAL A 112 -31.29 11.38 -13.68
C VAL A 112 -31.90 11.65 -15.04
N ILE A 113 -33.02 10.99 -15.32
CA ILE A 113 -33.93 11.33 -16.42
C ILE A 113 -35.22 11.80 -15.76
N ILE A 114 -35.62 13.02 -16.09
CA ILE A 114 -36.88 13.62 -15.62
C ILE A 114 -37.86 13.57 -16.79
N CYS A 115 -38.94 12.80 -16.63
CA CYS A 115 -40.04 12.74 -17.59
C CYS A 115 -41.20 13.58 -17.04
N ARG A 116 -41.44 14.74 -17.66
CA ARG A 116 -42.59 15.61 -17.36
C ARG A 116 -43.83 15.21 -18.17
N ASN A 117 -43.60 14.74 -19.40
CA ASN A 117 -44.60 14.21 -20.31
C ASN A 117 -44.04 12.94 -20.99
N LYS A 118 -44.69 11.80 -20.77
CA LYS A 118 -44.29 10.49 -21.33
C LYS A 118 -44.32 10.47 -22.86
N ASN A 119 -45.21 11.23 -23.49
CA ASN A 119 -45.32 11.30 -24.95
C ASN A 119 -44.16 12.03 -25.63
N GLU A 120 -43.43 12.86 -24.87
CA GLU A 120 -42.26 13.60 -25.36
C GLU A 120 -40.93 12.91 -25.02
N LEU A 121 -40.97 11.83 -24.23
CA LEU A 121 -39.78 11.13 -23.80
C LEU A 121 -39.21 10.27 -24.94
N ASN A 122 -37.95 10.52 -25.30
CA ASN A 122 -37.19 9.59 -26.13
C ASN A 122 -36.84 8.32 -25.32
N ILE A 123 -37.71 7.31 -25.41
CA ILE A 123 -37.58 6.03 -24.68
C ILE A 123 -36.26 5.33 -25.01
N GLU A 124 -35.87 5.26 -26.29
CA GLU A 124 -34.64 4.57 -26.68
C GLU A 124 -33.39 5.30 -26.18
N GLY A 125 -33.40 6.64 -26.18
CA GLY A 125 -32.36 7.46 -25.56
C GLY A 125 -32.28 7.22 -24.05
N ALA A 126 -33.43 7.18 -23.36
CA ALA A 126 -33.50 6.90 -21.93
C ALA A 126 -32.95 5.51 -21.60
N LYS A 127 -33.30 4.48 -22.38
CA LYS A 127 -32.75 3.12 -22.24
C LYS A 127 -31.23 3.12 -22.41
N ALA A 128 -30.71 3.80 -23.43
CA ALA A 128 -29.28 3.89 -23.67
C ALA A 128 -28.52 4.54 -22.48
N GLU A 129 -29.04 5.64 -21.92
CA GLU A 129 -28.47 6.28 -20.74
C GLU A 129 -28.49 5.38 -19.51
N MET A 130 -29.63 4.73 -19.24
CA MET A 130 -29.78 3.82 -18.10
C MET A 130 -28.83 2.62 -18.20
N ASN A 131 -28.76 1.98 -19.37
CA ASN A 131 -27.82 0.89 -19.63
C ASN A 131 -26.38 1.36 -19.46
N PHE A 132 -26.04 2.57 -19.92
CA PHE A 132 -24.73 3.15 -19.64
C PHE A 132 -24.50 3.29 -18.13
N TRP A 133 -25.43 3.86 -17.35
CA TRP A 133 -25.28 4.01 -15.89
C TRP A 133 -25.08 2.67 -15.18
N LEU A 134 -25.79 1.62 -15.60
CA LEU A 134 -25.69 0.27 -15.04
C LEU A 134 -24.28 -0.34 -15.22
N THR A 135 -23.56 0.02 -16.30
CA THR A 135 -22.16 -0.41 -16.49
C THR A 135 -21.15 0.37 -15.65
N GLN A 136 -21.54 1.52 -15.08
CA GLN A 136 -20.63 2.38 -14.33
C GLN A 136 -20.53 1.96 -12.86
N ASN A 137 -19.37 2.28 -12.26
CA ASN A 137 -19.17 2.14 -10.81
C ASN A 137 -18.69 3.49 -10.26
N PHE A 138 -19.52 4.14 -9.44
CA PHE A 138 -19.28 5.51 -8.98
C PHE A 138 -18.00 5.64 -8.14
N TYR A 139 -17.61 4.61 -7.40
CA TYR A 139 -16.32 4.55 -6.71
C TYR A 139 -15.12 4.54 -7.68
N LYS A 140 -15.22 3.85 -8.83
CA LYS A 140 -14.17 3.88 -9.87
C LYS A 140 -14.06 5.24 -10.57
N LEU A 141 -15.10 6.06 -10.52
CA LEU A 141 -15.10 7.41 -11.08
C LEU A 141 -14.60 8.45 -10.07
N TRP A 142 -15.12 8.39 -8.83
CA TRP A 142 -14.99 9.48 -7.85
C TRP A 142 -14.28 9.09 -6.54
N GLY A 143 -14.04 7.80 -6.29
CA GLY A 143 -13.27 7.34 -5.12
C GLY A 143 -14.03 7.31 -3.79
N GLU A 144 -15.35 7.45 -3.80
CA GLU A 144 -16.21 7.31 -2.62
C GLU A 144 -16.55 5.84 -2.38
N TRP A 145 -15.95 5.25 -1.36
CA TRP A 145 -15.99 3.80 -1.14
C TRP A 145 -17.37 3.25 -0.82
N VAL A 146 -18.28 4.07 -0.29
CA VAL A 146 -19.65 3.70 0.03
C VAL A 146 -20.42 3.20 -1.19
N TYR A 147 -20.09 3.70 -2.39
CA TYR A 147 -20.69 3.25 -3.64
C TYR A 147 -20.02 2.01 -4.26
N LYS A 148 -18.93 1.49 -3.67
CA LYS A 148 -18.08 0.47 -4.31
C LYS A 148 -18.82 -0.84 -4.58
N HIS A 149 -19.70 -1.23 -3.65
CA HIS A 149 -20.41 -2.52 -3.63
C HIS A 149 -21.93 -2.36 -3.73
N VAL A 150 -22.42 -1.16 -4.02
CA VAL A 150 -23.84 -0.94 -4.31
C VAL A 150 -24.16 -1.63 -5.64
N GLN A 151 -25.21 -2.44 -5.66
CA GLN A 151 -25.64 -3.15 -6.86
C GLN A 151 -26.34 -2.16 -7.81
N PRO A 152 -25.87 -2.00 -9.05
CA PRO A 152 -26.52 -1.13 -10.03
C PRO A 152 -27.94 -1.59 -10.34
N LYS A 153 -28.91 -0.72 -10.10
CA LYS A 153 -30.32 -0.88 -10.49
C LYS A 153 -30.88 0.48 -10.89
N ILE A 154 -31.98 0.48 -11.62
CA ILE A 154 -32.77 1.68 -11.92
C ILE A 154 -33.97 1.72 -10.98
N ILE A 155 -34.28 2.90 -10.44
CA ILE A 155 -35.54 3.17 -9.76
C ILE A 155 -36.36 4.19 -10.53
N CYS A 156 -37.67 3.96 -10.56
CA CYS A 156 -38.65 4.88 -11.13
C CYS A 156 -39.48 5.47 -9.99
N GLU A 157 -39.32 6.76 -9.71
CA GLU A 157 -40.06 7.44 -8.65
C GLU A 157 -41.06 8.44 -9.21
N ARG A 158 -42.10 8.73 -8.41
CA ARG A 158 -43.05 9.80 -8.72
C ARG A 158 -42.31 11.12 -8.89
N TYR A 159 -42.62 11.83 -9.97
CA TYR A 159 -42.13 13.18 -10.17
C TYR A 159 -42.77 14.12 -9.12
N LEU A 160 -41.92 14.89 -8.45
CA LEU A 160 -42.33 15.86 -7.41
C LEU A 160 -42.17 17.26 -8.00
N GLU A 161 -43.26 18.02 -8.02
CA GLU A 161 -43.31 19.40 -8.51
C GLU A 161 -44.15 20.24 -7.55
N GLU A 162 -43.71 21.46 -7.27
CA GLU A 162 -44.38 22.39 -6.35
C GLU A 162 -45.12 23.49 -7.12
N ASP A 163 -44.51 24.07 -8.17
CA ASP A 163 -45.13 24.99 -9.16
C ASP A 163 -44.21 25.13 -10.41
N GLU A 164 -44.78 25.48 -11.57
CA GLU A 164 -44.07 25.59 -12.87
C GLU A 164 -42.89 26.59 -12.88
N ASN A 165 -42.85 27.55 -11.94
CA ASN A 165 -41.90 28.68 -11.95
C ASN A 165 -40.79 28.66 -10.89
N ASP A 166 -40.88 27.85 -9.80
CA ASP A 166 -39.91 27.89 -8.67
C ASP A 166 -39.15 26.56 -8.48
N GLY A 167 -39.56 25.49 -9.18
CA GLY A 167 -38.90 24.17 -9.12
C GLY A 167 -38.93 23.52 -7.72
N LEU A 168 -38.40 22.29 -7.63
CA LEU A 168 -38.36 21.56 -6.36
C LEU A 168 -37.23 22.09 -5.46
N LYS A 169 -37.59 22.70 -4.32
CA LYS A 169 -36.60 23.17 -3.34
C LYS A 169 -35.98 22.03 -2.54
N ASP A 170 -34.65 22.01 -2.54
CA ASP A 170 -33.85 20.96 -1.93
C ASP A 170 -33.24 21.46 -0.61
N TYR A 171 -33.80 21.03 0.52
CA TYR A 171 -33.39 21.44 1.85
C TYR A 171 -32.38 20.44 2.42
N LYS A 172 -31.11 20.85 2.44
CA LYS A 172 -29.99 19.99 2.81
C LYS A 172 -29.49 20.32 4.21
N PHE A 173 -29.93 19.53 5.19
CA PHE A 173 -29.55 19.69 6.59
C PHE A 173 -28.17 19.09 6.83
N TYR A 174 -27.22 19.89 7.33
CA TYR A 174 -25.90 19.40 7.73
C TYR A 174 -25.96 18.98 9.20
N CYS A 175 -25.84 17.67 9.43
CA CYS A 175 -26.03 17.07 10.74
C CYS A 175 -24.74 16.42 11.26
N PHE A 176 -24.53 16.54 12.56
CA PHE A 176 -23.36 16.06 13.29
C PHE A 176 -23.87 15.25 14.47
N ASP A 177 -23.89 13.93 14.31
CA ASP A 177 -24.42 12.96 15.29
C ASP A 177 -25.81 13.32 15.81
N GLY A 178 -26.80 13.35 14.92
CA GLY A 178 -28.18 13.69 15.30
C GLY A 178 -28.43 15.18 15.55
N GLN A 179 -27.40 16.04 15.43
CA GLN A 179 -27.53 17.49 15.65
C GLN A 179 -27.38 18.26 14.33
N PRO A 180 -28.50 18.65 13.66
CA PRO A 180 -28.48 19.64 12.59
C PRO A 180 -27.87 20.95 13.10
N LYS A 181 -27.06 21.62 12.27
CA LYS A 181 -26.49 22.94 12.61
C LYS A 181 -26.90 24.06 11.66
N PHE A 182 -27.03 23.73 10.38
CA PHE A 182 -27.42 24.69 9.34
C PHE A 182 -28.05 23.95 8.16
N VAL A 183 -28.78 24.71 7.35
CA VAL A 183 -29.50 24.23 6.17
C VAL A 183 -28.94 24.89 4.94
N HIS A 184 -28.73 24.11 3.91
CA HIS A 184 -28.33 24.57 2.59
C HIS A 184 -29.54 24.46 1.65
N VAL A 185 -29.88 25.54 0.95
CA VAL A 185 -30.96 25.61 -0.02
C VAL A 185 -30.35 25.96 -1.39
N ASP A 186 -30.62 25.12 -2.38
CA ASP A 186 -30.28 25.36 -3.79
C ASP A 186 -31.40 26.21 -4.44
N VAL A 187 -31.03 27.34 -5.06
CA VAL A 187 -31.96 28.26 -5.74
C VAL A 187 -31.65 28.29 -7.23
N ASN A 188 -32.67 28.20 -8.10
CA ASN A 188 -32.52 28.23 -9.57
C ASN A 188 -31.55 27.18 -10.14
N ARG A 189 -31.48 26.00 -9.53
CA ARG A 189 -30.50 24.93 -9.85
C ARG A 189 -30.49 24.48 -11.32
N PHE A 190 -31.61 24.61 -12.03
CA PHE A 190 -31.77 24.14 -13.41
C PHE A 190 -31.71 25.27 -14.45
N ASN A 191 -31.53 26.52 -14.03
CA ASN A 191 -31.37 27.69 -14.90
C ASN A 191 -29.90 28.17 -14.87
N ASN A 192 -29.53 29.12 -15.74
CA ASN A 192 -28.15 29.62 -15.86
C ASN A 192 -27.62 30.32 -14.58
N ASP A 193 -28.51 30.69 -13.65
CA ASP A 193 -28.18 31.44 -12.44
C ASP A 193 -28.37 30.58 -11.16
N HIS A 194 -27.56 29.52 -11.01
CA HIS A 194 -27.61 28.66 -9.81
C HIS A 194 -26.98 29.36 -8.59
N TYR A 195 -27.77 29.55 -7.54
CA TYR A 195 -27.32 30.09 -6.26
C TYR A 195 -27.46 29.08 -5.12
N ILE A 196 -26.66 29.29 -4.08
CA ILE A 196 -26.68 28.49 -2.86
C ILE A 196 -26.82 29.43 -1.66
N ASN A 197 -27.86 29.26 -0.85
CA ASN A 197 -28.02 29.98 0.41
C ASN A 197 -27.86 29.03 1.61
N PHE A 198 -27.26 29.53 2.69
CA PHE A 198 -27.16 28.80 3.95
C PHE A 198 -27.96 29.51 5.03
N TYR A 199 -28.66 28.76 5.87
CA TYR A 199 -29.50 29.27 6.94
C TYR A 199 -29.15 28.61 8.27
N SER A 200 -29.20 29.38 9.36
CA SER A 200 -29.23 28.84 10.73
C SER A 200 -30.55 28.11 10.99
N LEU A 201 -30.67 27.42 12.13
CA LEU A 201 -31.92 26.74 12.48
C LEU A 201 -33.06 27.71 12.82
N GLU A 202 -32.74 28.95 13.13
CA GLU A 202 -33.69 30.05 13.34
C GLU A 202 -34.16 30.64 12.00
N TRP A 203 -33.58 30.19 10.87
CA TRP A 203 -33.81 30.68 9.52
C TRP A 203 -33.14 32.03 9.21
N ASN A 204 -32.06 32.36 9.92
CA ASN A 204 -31.23 33.51 9.58
C ASN A 204 -30.21 33.13 8.50
N LYS A 205 -30.11 33.92 7.43
CA LYS A 205 -29.14 33.67 6.36
C LYS A 205 -27.71 33.83 6.89
N LEU A 206 -26.89 32.82 6.67
CA LEU A 206 -25.49 32.80 7.06
C LEU A 206 -24.65 33.44 5.94
N PRO A 207 -23.65 34.29 6.27
CA PRO A 207 -22.78 34.92 5.29
C PRO A 207 -21.69 33.94 4.82
N VAL A 208 -22.12 32.81 4.26
CA VAL A 208 -21.27 31.74 3.74
C VAL A 208 -21.72 31.32 2.35
N ARG A 209 -20.75 31.17 1.45
CA ARG A 209 -20.96 30.65 0.10
C ARG A 209 -20.13 29.39 -0.14
N LYS A 210 -20.62 28.54 -1.04
CA LYS A 210 -19.99 27.25 -1.38
C LYS A 210 -20.01 27.02 -2.89
N GLY A 211 -18.88 27.28 -3.55
CA GLY A 211 -18.68 27.03 -4.98
C GLY A 211 -19.39 28.02 -5.93
N VAL A 212 -20.63 28.41 -5.64
CA VAL A 212 -21.42 29.41 -6.40
C VAL A 212 -21.77 30.61 -5.51
N PRO A 213 -22.20 31.75 -6.09
CA PRO A 213 -22.66 32.91 -5.32
C PRO A 213 -23.91 32.61 -4.47
N ASN A 214 -24.12 33.44 -3.44
CA ASN A 214 -25.41 33.49 -2.76
C ASN A 214 -26.39 34.30 -3.63
N SER A 215 -27.68 33.97 -3.56
CA SER A 215 -28.72 34.86 -4.11
C SER A 215 -28.80 36.11 -3.21
N GLU A 216 -29.20 37.26 -3.73
CA GLU A 216 -29.53 38.41 -2.86
C GLU A 216 -30.87 38.18 -2.14
N ILE A 217 -31.75 37.40 -2.76
CA ILE A 217 -33.07 37.06 -2.23
C ILE A 217 -32.94 36.01 -1.12
N ASN A 218 -33.74 36.17 -0.07
CA ASN A 218 -33.87 35.19 1.01
C ASN A 218 -34.96 34.19 0.67
N ASP A 219 -34.65 32.90 0.78
CA ASP A 219 -35.61 31.83 0.65
C ASP A 219 -36.64 31.87 1.79
N PRO A 220 -37.94 31.70 1.50
CA PRO A 220 -38.95 31.59 2.53
C PRO A 220 -38.69 30.34 3.38
N LYS A 221 -38.99 30.45 4.68
CA LYS A 221 -38.90 29.32 5.60
C LYS A 221 -39.90 28.24 5.19
N PRO A 222 -39.50 26.96 5.04
CA PRO A 222 -40.43 25.90 4.70
C PRO A 222 -41.50 25.79 5.78
N LYS A 223 -42.76 25.58 5.37
CA LYS A 223 -43.90 25.61 6.30
C LYS A 223 -43.74 24.53 7.36
N GLN A 224 -43.19 23.39 6.96
CA GLN A 224 -42.97 22.23 7.83
C GLN A 224 -41.57 22.17 8.44
N PHE A 225 -40.85 23.29 8.54
CA PHE A 225 -39.46 23.33 9.00
C PHE A 225 -39.22 22.61 10.34
N LYS A 226 -40.13 22.75 11.32
CA LYS A 226 -40.02 22.09 12.63
C LYS A 226 -40.02 20.56 12.49
N GLU A 227 -40.89 20.03 11.63
CA GLU A 227 -40.97 18.59 11.36
C GLU A 227 -39.76 18.11 10.55
N MET A 228 -39.32 18.88 9.54
CA MET A 228 -38.09 18.58 8.78
C MET A 228 -36.87 18.50 9.70
N LEU A 229 -36.77 19.40 10.69
CA LEU A 229 -35.70 19.39 11.67
C LEU A 229 -35.75 18.13 12.55
N ALA A 230 -36.95 17.71 12.99
CA ALA A 230 -37.13 16.47 13.75
C ALA A 230 -36.74 15.22 12.92
N VAL A 231 -37.12 15.20 11.64
CA VAL A 231 -36.73 14.15 10.69
C VAL A 231 -35.21 14.11 10.52
N ALA A 232 -34.58 15.25 10.27
CA ALA A 232 -33.13 15.34 10.10
C ALA A 232 -32.36 14.86 11.35
N ARG A 233 -32.83 15.19 12.55
CA ARG A 233 -32.27 14.68 13.83
C ARG A 233 -32.33 13.16 13.90
N LYS A 234 -33.50 12.56 13.64
CA LYS A 234 -33.71 11.10 13.74
C LYS A 234 -32.88 10.31 12.72
N LEU A 235 -32.81 10.80 11.48
CA LEU A 235 -32.07 10.15 10.40
C LEU A 235 -30.54 10.26 10.55
N SER A 236 -30.05 11.33 11.20
CA SER A 236 -28.61 11.59 11.33
C SER A 236 -27.98 11.08 12.62
N ALA A 237 -28.77 10.64 13.59
CA ALA A 237 -28.30 10.12 14.88
C ALA A 237 -27.42 8.87 14.71
N GLY A 238 -26.23 8.88 15.31
CA GLY A 238 -25.24 7.81 15.24
C GLY A 238 -24.18 7.97 14.13
N PHE A 239 -24.21 9.07 13.37
CA PHE A 239 -23.21 9.35 12.33
C PHE A 239 -22.35 10.57 12.70
N PRO A 240 -21.00 10.47 12.66
CA PRO A 240 -20.11 11.61 12.92
C PRO A 240 -20.45 12.84 12.07
N PHE A 241 -20.90 12.59 10.84
CA PHE A 241 -21.45 13.57 9.93
C PHE A 241 -22.35 12.88 8.91
N VAL A 242 -23.50 13.47 8.62
CA VAL A 242 -24.30 13.14 7.43
C VAL A 242 -25.12 14.37 7.03
N ARG A 243 -25.23 14.61 5.72
CA ARG A 243 -26.17 15.58 5.17
C ARG A 243 -27.47 14.85 4.87
N VAL A 244 -28.58 15.36 5.41
CA VAL A 244 -29.92 14.84 5.19
C VAL A 244 -30.64 15.77 4.22
N ASP A 245 -31.00 15.25 3.05
CA ASP A 245 -31.67 16.02 2.01
C ASP A 245 -33.17 15.74 2.08
N LEU A 246 -33.97 16.80 2.17
CA LEU A 246 -35.42 16.75 2.28
C LEU A 246 -36.05 17.71 1.27
N PHE A 247 -37.25 17.37 0.83
CA PHE A 247 -38.10 18.21 0.00
C PHE A 247 -39.39 18.54 0.76
N GLU A 248 -39.98 19.70 0.49
CA GLU A 248 -41.36 20.01 0.84
C GLU A 248 -42.13 20.18 -0.47
N VAL A 249 -43.28 19.51 -0.59
CA VAL A 249 -44.22 19.69 -1.71
C VAL A 249 -45.63 19.65 -1.16
N GLN A 250 -46.41 20.72 -1.40
CA GLN A 250 -47.79 20.83 -0.89
C GLN A 250 -47.88 20.53 0.61
N SER A 251 -46.94 21.07 1.39
CA SER A 251 -46.82 20.87 2.84
C SER A 251 -46.63 19.41 3.31
N LYS A 252 -46.20 18.52 2.41
CA LYS A 252 -45.72 17.17 2.72
C LYS A 252 -44.20 17.12 2.58
N ILE A 253 -43.55 16.44 3.52
CA ILE A 253 -42.10 16.27 3.52
C ILE A 253 -41.74 14.97 2.82
N TYR A 254 -40.75 15.01 1.94
CA TYR A 254 -40.17 13.83 1.29
C TYR A 254 -38.69 13.72 1.58
N PHE A 255 -38.23 12.50 1.88
CA PHE A 255 -36.83 12.15 1.97
C PHE A 255 -36.19 12.11 0.59
N GLY A 256 -35.04 12.76 0.45
CA GLY A 256 -34.23 12.77 -0.77
C GLY A 256 -33.07 11.79 -0.72
N GLU A 257 -32.03 12.09 0.07
CA GLU A 257 -30.84 11.24 0.22
C GLU A 257 -30.10 11.46 1.54
N LEU A 258 -29.30 10.46 1.93
CA LEU A 258 -28.27 10.58 2.96
C LEU A 258 -26.91 10.72 2.29
N THR A 259 -26.22 11.84 2.51
CA THR A 259 -24.93 12.12 1.91
C THR A 259 -23.83 12.22 2.96
N PHE A 260 -22.94 11.22 2.98
CA PHE A 260 -21.83 11.15 3.95
C PHE A 260 -20.59 11.94 3.52
N PHE A 261 -20.35 12.09 2.20
CA PHE A 261 -19.18 12.79 1.66
C PHE A 261 -19.57 13.89 0.66
N PRO A 262 -20.27 14.95 1.09
CA PRO A 262 -20.84 15.94 0.18
C PRO A 262 -19.78 16.56 -0.71
N GLN A 263 -20.06 16.60 -2.01
CA GLN A 263 -19.14 17.06 -3.07
C GLN A 263 -17.75 16.42 -2.98
N ASN A 264 -17.69 15.16 -2.52
CA ASN A 264 -16.48 14.37 -2.34
C ASN A 264 -15.46 15.01 -1.37
N GLY A 265 -15.88 15.97 -0.54
CA GLY A 265 -15.01 16.77 0.34
C GLY A 265 -14.07 17.71 -0.43
N LEU A 266 -14.51 18.22 -1.59
CA LEU A 266 -13.70 19.06 -2.49
C LEU A 266 -14.35 20.41 -2.80
N SER A 267 -15.11 20.96 -1.85
CA SER A 267 -15.82 22.22 -2.05
C SER A 267 -15.36 23.30 -1.09
N SER A 268 -14.91 24.45 -1.60
CA SER A 268 -14.44 25.56 -0.77
C SER A 268 -15.61 26.33 -0.17
N PHE A 269 -15.46 26.70 1.11
CA PHE A 269 -16.35 27.66 1.77
C PHE A 269 -15.68 29.04 1.77
N TYR A 270 -16.49 30.09 1.59
CA TYR A 270 -16.04 31.47 1.72
C TYR A 270 -17.02 32.26 2.61
N PRO A 271 -16.53 33.08 3.55
CA PRO A 271 -15.12 33.25 3.93
C PRO A 271 -14.50 31.96 4.49
N LYS A 272 -13.17 31.82 4.38
CA LYS A 272 -12.45 30.58 4.76
C LYS A 272 -12.61 30.21 6.24
N SER A 273 -13.01 31.14 7.11
CA SER A 273 -13.31 30.89 8.52
C SER A 273 -14.33 29.76 8.70
N TYR A 274 -15.34 29.70 7.84
CA TYR A 274 -16.39 28.66 7.88
C TYR A 274 -15.85 27.25 7.61
N GLU A 275 -14.72 27.11 6.90
CA GLU A 275 -14.10 25.79 6.76
C GLU A 275 -13.69 25.22 8.14
N ARG A 276 -13.19 26.07 9.04
CA ARG A 276 -12.81 25.65 10.40
C ARG A 276 -14.02 25.56 11.32
N GLU A 277 -14.91 26.54 11.26
CA GLU A 277 -16.14 26.54 12.07
C GLU A 277 -16.97 25.28 11.83
N PHE A 278 -17.30 24.97 10.58
CA PHE A 278 -18.06 23.76 10.25
C PHE A 278 -17.25 22.49 10.53
N GLY A 279 -15.92 22.56 10.43
CA GLY A 279 -15.03 21.48 10.83
C GLY A 279 -15.12 21.17 12.32
N ASN A 280 -15.29 22.17 13.19
CA ASN A 280 -15.35 21.98 14.64
C ASN A 280 -16.58 21.17 15.09
N TYR A 281 -17.68 21.19 14.33
CA TYR A 281 -18.86 20.38 14.64
C TYR A 281 -18.65 18.87 14.40
N ILE A 282 -17.66 18.47 13.59
CA ILE A 282 -17.38 17.05 13.33
C ILE A 282 -16.45 16.50 14.41
N ALA A 283 -17.00 15.69 15.30
CA ALA A 283 -16.23 14.81 16.17
C ALA A 283 -15.77 13.59 15.37
N LEU A 284 -14.45 13.41 15.22
CA LEU A 284 -13.92 12.22 14.56
C LEU A 284 -13.93 11.04 15.55
N PRO A 285 -14.40 9.85 15.14
CA PRO A 285 -14.41 8.69 16.02
C PRO A 285 -12.97 8.25 16.34
N ASP A 286 -12.74 7.87 17.61
CA ASP A 286 -11.47 7.30 18.03
C ASP A 286 -11.19 6.00 17.27
N MET A 287 -9.97 5.87 16.76
CA MET A 287 -9.56 4.67 16.01
C MET A 287 -9.40 3.41 16.90
N GLN A 288 -9.88 3.43 18.15
CA GLN A 288 -9.71 2.35 19.13
C GLN A 288 -10.67 1.16 18.96
N THR A 289 -11.66 1.22 18.07
CA THR A 289 -12.56 0.09 17.77
C THR A 289 -12.35 -0.45 16.34
N LYS A 290 -11.18 -1.04 16.07
CA LYS A 290 -10.96 -1.94 14.92
C LYS A 290 -10.06 -3.12 15.28
N LYS A 291 -10.63 -4.06 16.04
CA LYS A 291 -10.05 -5.41 16.20
C LYS A 291 -10.42 -6.38 15.08
N ASP A 292 -11.45 -6.12 14.26
CA ASP A 292 -11.92 -7.12 13.27
C ASP A 292 -11.96 -6.70 11.80
N VAL A 293 -11.29 -5.60 11.41
CA VAL A 293 -11.09 -5.28 9.97
C VAL A 293 -9.65 -4.83 9.72
N ARG A 294 -8.71 -5.74 9.98
CA ARG A 294 -7.33 -5.66 9.49
C ARG A 294 -7.01 -6.83 8.56
N ILE A 295 -7.90 -7.13 7.64
CA ILE A 295 -7.58 -7.97 6.48
C ILE A 295 -8.12 -7.24 5.25
N ILE A 296 -7.32 -7.22 4.17
CA ILE A 296 -7.61 -6.63 2.86
C ILE A 296 -7.39 -5.10 2.75
N HIS A 297 -6.14 -4.69 2.49
CA HIS A 297 -5.67 -3.69 1.49
C HIS A 297 -4.25 -3.16 1.78
N ARG A 298 -3.28 -4.06 2.06
CA ARG A 298 -1.84 -3.77 1.90
C ARG A 298 -1.29 -4.54 0.69
N LYS A 299 -1.77 -4.25 -0.51
CA LYS A 299 -1.15 -4.69 -1.77
C LYS A 299 -1.41 -3.66 -2.86
N ARG A 300 -0.42 -3.49 -3.76
CA ARG A 300 -0.28 -2.54 -4.90
C ARG A 300 0.53 -1.30 -4.52
N ASN A 301 1.74 -1.03 -5.02
CA ASN A 301 2.23 -1.11 -6.40
C ASN A 301 3.77 -1.04 -6.42
N TYR A 302 4.49 -2.12 -6.76
CA TYR A 302 5.88 -2.02 -7.22
C TYR A 302 5.92 -2.26 -8.74
N ASN A 303 5.34 -3.37 -9.21
CA ASN A 303 5.23 -3.70 -10.65
C ASN A 303 4.36 -2.75 -11.49
N TYR A 304 3.49 -1.94 -10.86
CA TYR A 304 2.62 -1.00 -11.57
C TYR A 304 3.31 0.32 -11.92
N ILE A 305 4.21 0.78 -11.05
CA ILE A 305 5.04 1.97 -11.29
C ILE A 305 6.00 1.68 -12.44
N TYR A 306 6.50 0.44 -12.53
CA TYR A 306 7.37 -0.01 -13.61
C TYR A 306 6.70 -0.02 -14.99
N ARG A 307 5.41 -0.40 -15.09
CA ARG A 307 4.66 -0.32 -16.36
C ARG A 307 4.27 1.12 -16.73
N LEU A 308 3.97 1.98 -15.74
CA LEU A 308 3.85 3.44 -15.98
C LEU A 308 5.15 4.04 -16.51
N ARG A 309 6.30 3.56 -16.02
CA ARG A 309 7.65 4.06 -16.33
C ARG A 309 7.95 4.01 -17.82
N GLN A 310 7.55 2.96 -18.53
CA GLN A 310 7.79 2.85 -19.98
C GLN A 310 6.85 3.72 -20.83
N SER A 311 5.60 3.95 -20.39
CA SER A 311 4.65 4.79 -21.16
C SER A 311 4.74 6.29 -20.85
N LEU A 312 5.30 6.70 -19.70
CA LEU A 312 5.20 8.08 -19.20
C LEU A 312 6.56 8.76 -18.89
N SER A 313 7.69 8.10 -19.18
CA SER A 313 9.05 8.67 -19.05
C SER A 313 9.30 9.95 -19.87
N LYS A 314 8.36 10.35 -20.74
CA LYS A 314 8.44 11.59 -21.52
C LYS A 314 8.00 12.85 -20.77
N TYR A 315 7.52 12.76 -19.52
CA TYR A 315 6.95 13.91 -18.80
C TYR A 315 7.61 14.17 -17.43
N SER A 316 8.53 15.14 -17.37
CA SER A 316 9.29 15.55 -16.17
C SER A 316 8.44 15.95 -14.94
N LEU A 317 7.16 16.28 -15.16
CA LEU A 317 6.22 16.65 -14.11
C LEU A 317 5.77 15.44 -13.26
N PHE A 318 5.72 14.24 -13.85
CA PHE A 318 5.27 13.02 -13.18
C PHE A 318 6.34 12.43 -12.25
N GLU A 319 7.61 12.56 -12.61
CA GLU A 319 8.74 12.20 -11.75
C GLU A 319 8.74 13.05 -10.47
N LYS A 320 8.52 14.37 -10.59
CA LYS A 320 8.35 15.27 -9.44
C LYS A 320 7.20 14.82 -8.53
N ILE A 321 6.07 14.38 -9.09
CA ILE A 321 4.93 13.89 -8.31
C ILE A 321 5.27 12.58 -7.58
N ILE A 322 5.88 11.60 -8.25
CA ILE A 322 6.26 10.32 -7.62
C ILE A 322 7.25 10.56 -6.48
N VAL A 323 8.25 11.39 -6.70
CA VAL A 323 9.20 11.84 -5.66
C VAL A 323 8.47 12.47 -4.48
N THR A 324 7.58 13.43 -4.71
CA THR A 324 6.85 14.11 -3.62
C THR A 324 5.94 13.14 -2.83
N LEU A 325 5.40 12.11 -3.48
CA LEU A 325 4.58 11.09 -2.84
C LEU A 325 5.40 10.11 -2.00
N LYS A 326 6.60 9.73 -2.46
CA LYS A 326 7.52 8.89 -1.71
C LYS A 326 8.22 9.69 -0.58
N LYS A 327 8.46 11.01 -0.73
CA LYS A 327 8.88 11.94 0.36
C LYS A 327 7.93 11.93 1.57
N ARG A 328 6.61 11.92 1.34
CA ARG A 328 5.60 11.94 2.43
C ARG A 328 5.51 10.64 3.24
N LYS A 329 6.09 9.55 2.74
CA LYS A 329 6.19 8.28 3.47
C LYS A 329 7.45 8.18 4.32
N GLY A 330 8.40 9.11 4.18
CA GLY A 330 9.74 9.01 4.75
C GLY A 330 10.70 8.15 3.92
N ASP A 331 10.28 7.70 2.73
CA ASP A 331 11.04 6.74 1.92
C ASP A 331 12.17 7.40 1.10
N PHE A 332 12.12 8.72 0.89
CA PHE A 332 13.15 9.50 0.18
C PHE A 332 13.57 10.70 1.02
N GLN A 333 14.88 10.86 1.18
CA GLN A 333 15.49 12.01 1.83
C GLN A 333 16.08 12.95 0.74
N ASP A 334 16.10 14.25 1.00
CA ASP A 334 16.66 15.28 0.11
C ASP A 334 18.14 15.52 0.45
N ALA A 335 18.68 16.74 0.40
CA ALA A 335 20.06 17.01 0.83
C ALA A 335 20.35 16.51 2.26
N THR A 336 19.30 16.37 3.09
CA THR A 336 19.34 15.73 4.42
C THR A 336 19.72 14.25 4.39
N TYR A 337 19.58 13.54 3.26
CA TYR A 337 20.01 12.15 3.10
C TYR A 337 21.52 11.99 3.23
N TRP A 338 22.25 12.90 2.61
CA TRP A 338 23.70 12.90 2.68
C TRP A 338 24.15 13.19 4.12
N GLN A 339 23.50 14.16 4.78
CA GLN A 339 23.69 14.41 6.22
C GLN A 339 23.40 13.16 7.06
N TYR A 340 22.35 12.40 6.73
CA TYR A 340 21.98 11.17 7.42
C TYR A 340 23.02 10.06 7.26
N ILE A 341 23.50 9.81 6.04
CA ILE A 341 24.57 8.82 5.82
C ILE A 341 25.82 9.22 6.59
N ASP A 342 26.15 10.51 6.65
CA ASP A 342 27.31 11.01 7.36
C ASP A 342 27.22 10.94 8.89
N THR A 343 26.09 10.50 9.47
CA THR A 343 25.98 10.24 10.91
C THR A 343 26.72 8.99 11.37
N ALA A 344 27.08 8.07 10.46
CA ALA A 344 27.83 6.87 10.78
C ALA A 344 29.35 7.11 10.69
N ASP A 345 30.12 6.36 11.46
CA ASP A 345 31.58 6.34 11.37
C ASP A 345 32.01 6.00 9.94
N LYS A 346 33.10 6.63 9.48
CA LYS A 346 33.66 6.37 8.16
C LYS A 346 34.44 5.06 8.20
N VAL A 347 34.14 4.14 7.29
CA VAL A 347 34.96 2.93 7.15
C VAL A 347 36.16 3.27 6.26
N VAL A 348 37.36 3.09 6.81
CA VAL A 348 38.63 3.37 6.12
C VAL A 348 39.38 2.07 5.85
N LEU A 349 40.05 2.02 4.70
CA LEU A 349 41.00 1.00 4.30
C LEU A 349 42.38 1.35 4.88
N GLU A 350 42.80 0.58 5.88
CA GLU A 350 44.11 0.70 6.51
C GLU A 350 45.16 -0.07 5.70
N ASN A 351 46.37 0.47 5.56
CA ASN A 351 47.53 -0.22 4.97
C ASN A 351 47.34 -0.83 3.57
N THR A 352 46.52 -0.21 2.70
CA THR A 352 46.32 -0.72 1.33
C THR A 352 47.40 -0.26 0.37
N ASN A 353 47.91 -1.17 -0.46
CA ASN A 353 48.73 -0.83 -1.61
C ASN A 353 47.87 -0.09 -2.65
N LYS A 354 47.95 1.25 -2.66
CA LYS A 354 47.17 2.12 -3.55
C LYS A 354 47.35 1.81 -5.04
N LYS A 355 48.42 1.11 -5.45
CA LYS A 355 48.64 0.69 -6.85
C LYS A 355 47.77 -0.49 -7.31
N LYS A 356 46.96 -1.08 -6.43
CA LYS A 356 46.14 -2.29 -6.71
C LYS A 356 44.65 -2.13 -6.36
N LEU A 357 44.12 -0.91 -6.35
CA LEU A 357 42.68 -0.70 -6.14
C LEU A 357 41.89 -1.00 -7.43
N PRO A 358 40.76 -1.71 -7.35
CA PRO A 358 39.93 -1.99 -8.53
C PRO A 358 39.20 -0.73 -8.99
N THR A 359 38.95 -0.65 -10.30
CA THR A 359 37.94 0.26 -10.86
C THR A 359 36.55 -0.32 -10.68
N VAL A 360 35.68 0.39 -9.96
CA VAL A 360 34.38 -0.13 -9.53
C VAL A 360 33.24 0.33 -10.44
N GLY A 361 32.48 -0.63 -10.97
CA GLY A 361 31.20 -0.42 -11.64
C GLY A 361 30.06 -0.47 -10.64
N LEU A 362 29.58 0.69 -10.20
CA LEU A 362 28.51 0.78 -9.20
C LEU A 362 27.13 0.86 -9.88
N VAL A 363 26.26 -0.13 -9.66
CA VAL A 363 24.88 -0.09 -10.15
C VAL A 363 23.99 0.60 -9.13
N LYS A 364 23.18 1.57 -9.57
CA LYS A 364 22.21 2.25 -8.71
C LYS A 364 21.01 1.35 -8.44
N ASP A 365 20.83 0.96 -7.18
CA ASP A 365 19.68 0.15 -6.74
C ASP A 365 18.44 1.00 -6.44
N LEU A 366 17.26 0.38 -6.63
CA LEU A 366 15.92 0.97 -6.47
C LEU A 366 15.67 2.19 -7.40
N ASP A 367 14.42 2.65 -7.52
CA ASP A 367 14.15 3.88 -8.29
C ASP A 367 14.85 5.08 -7.63
N ASN A 368 15.79 5.73 -8.34
CA ASN A 368 16.41 6.99 -7.96
C ASN A 368 15.95 8.09 -8.92
N TYR A 369 15.52 9.25 -8.40
CA TYR A 369 14.96 10.33 -9.21
C TYR A 369 15.78 11.61 -9.02
N GLY A 370 16.70 11.90 -9.94
CA GLY A 370 17.59 13.06 -9.82
C GLY A 370 18.35 13.06 -8.49
N VAL A 371 18.11 14.07 -7.65
CA VAL A 371 18.74 14.23 -6.32
C VAL A 371 18.07 13.40 -5.21
N TYR A 372 16.99 12.67 -5.50
CA TYR A 372 16.22 11.95 -4.50
C TYR A 372 16.58 10.48 -4.47
N VAL A 373 17.05 10.02 -3.30
CA VAL A 373 17.49 8.66 -3.06
C VAL A 373 16.63 7.98 -2.00
N GLN A 374 16.31 6.71 -2.18
CA GLN A 374 15.55 5.96 -1.18
C GLN A 374 16.41 5.73 0.06
N LYS A 375 15.83 5.86 1.26
CA LYS A 375 16.56 5.63 2.52
C LYS A 375 17.26 4.26 2.51
N ARG A 376 16.59 3.25 1.95
CA ARG A 376 17.04 1.86 1.84
C ARG A 376 17.92 1.55 0.62
N SER A 377 18.24 2.53 -0.23
CA SER A 377 19.19 2.32 -1.32
C SER A 377 20.58 2.03 -0.74
N HIS A 378 21.25 1.02 -1.27
CA HIS A 378 22.59 0.61 -0.86
C HIS A 378 23.69 1.39 -1.58
N TRP A 379 23.47 1.73 -2.86
CA TRP A 379 24.46 2.41 -3.71
C TRP A 379 25.09 3.68 -3.08
N PRO A 380 24.39 4.53 -2.33
CA PRO A 380 24.98 5.75 -1.77
C PRO A 380 25.99 5.47 -0.65
N LYS A 381 25.78 4.39 0.12
CA LYS A 381 26.70 3.98 1.17
C LYS A 381 27.94 3.34 0.56
N TYR A 382 27.79 2.53 -0.47
CA TYR A 382 28.93 2.06 -1.28
C TYR A 382 29.70 3.25 -1.88
N GLU A 383 29.01 4.23 -2.46
CA GLU A 383 29.64 5.43 -3.02
C GLU A 383 30.40 6.24 -1.95
N ARG A 384 29.84 6.39 -0.75
CA ARG A 384 30.52 7.06 0.37
C ARG A 384 31.82 6.37 0.73
N PHE A 385 31.83 5.03 0.82
CA PHE A 385 33.05 4.27 1.06
C PHE A 385 34.09 4.49 -0.04
N LEU A 386 33.69 4.40 -1.31
CA LEU A 386 34.57 4.60 -2.47
C LEU A 386 35.22 5.99 -2.43
N LYS A 387 34.42 7.03 -2.16
CA LYS A 387 34.90 8.42 -2.02
C LYS A 387 35.86 8.59 -0.86
N ASN A 388 35.51 8.09 0.33
CA ASN A 388 36.34 8.20 1.54
C ASN A 388 37.70 7.53 1.38
N ASN A 389 37.80 6.50 0.53
CA ASN A 389 39.01 5.72 0.31
C ASN A 389 39.71 6.01 -1.04
N ASN A 390 39.24 7.00 -1.80
CA ASN A 390 39.76 7.37 -3.12
C ASN A 390 39.84 6.19 -4.12
N ILE A 391 38.82 5.33 -4.13
CA ILE A 391 38.72 4.19 -5.06
C ILE A 391 38.06 4.67 -6.35
N PRO A 392 38.65 4.42 -7.54
CA PRO A 392 38.07 4.84 -8.81
C PRO A 392 36.76 4.09 -9.06
N TYR A 393 35.70 4.81 -9.43
CA TYR A 393 34.42 4.22 -9.75
C TYR A 393 33.65 5.05 -10.78
N SER A 394 32.72 4.40 -11.48
CA SER A 394 31.65 5.09 -12.21
C SER A 394 30.37 4.25 -12.19
N PHE A 395 29.25 4.86 -12.58
CA PHE A 395 27.96 4.16 -12.57
C PHE A 395 27.85 3.20 -13.75
N PHE A 396 27.43 1.96 -13.48
CA PHE A 396 27.26 0.92 -14.48
C PHE A 396 25.78 0.69 -14.83
N GLU A 397 25.42 0.90 -16.09
CA GLU A 397 24.06 0.72 -16.60
C GLU A 397 23.85 -0.72 -17.09
N ILE A 398 23.76 -1.65 -16.13
CA ILE A 398 23.68 -3.10 -16.40
C ILE A 398 22.50 -3.51 -17.29
N HIS A 399 21.48 -2.66 -17.45
CA HIS A 399 20.26 -2.96 -18.21
C HIS A 399 20.30 -2.52 -19.69
N ASN A 400 21.33 -1.78 -20.11
CA ASN A 400 21.44 -1.31 -21.48
C ASN A 400 21.80 -2.44 -22.45
N ALA A 401 21.64 -2.21 -23.76
CA ALA A 401 21.96 -3.21 -24.79
C ALA A 401 23.46 -3.54 -24.85
N ASP A 402 24.31 -2.55 -24.60
CA ASP A 402 25.78 -2.61 -24.65
C ASP A 402 26.42 -2.94 -23.28
N TRP A 403 25.64 -3.45 -22.33
CA TRP A 403 26.09 -3.72 -20.95
C TRP A 403 27.37 -4.56 -20.87
N ALA A 404 27.54 -5.55 -21.76
CA ALA A 404 28.71 -6.44 -21.75
C ALA A 404 30.00 -5.71 -22.14
N GLU A 405 29.95 -4.82 -23.13
CA GLU A 405 31.09 -3.98 -23.50
C GLU A 405 31.39 -2.93 -22.44
N GLN A 406 30.34 -2.36 -21.81
CA GLN A 406 30.53 -1.44 -20.70
C GLN A 406 31.15 -2.12 -19.46
N ALA A 407 30.80 -3.38 -19.19
CA ALA A 407 31.31 -4.12 -18.05
C ALA A 407 32.85 -4.22 -18.05
N LYS A 408 33.47 -4.37 -19.23
CA LYS A 408 34.93 -4.49 -19.41
C LYS A 408 35.76 -3.31 -18.89
N LYS A 409 35.11 -2.18 -18.54
CA LYS A 409 35.76 -1.00 -17.96
C LYS A 409 36.05 -1.15 -16.46
N TYR A 410 35.55 -2.20 -15.84
CA TYR A 410 35.56 -2.37 -14.39
C TYR A 410 36.27 -3.67 -13.99
N ASP A 411 36.96 -3.61 -12.87
CA ASP A 411 37.58 -4.79 -12.24
C ASP A 411 36.63 -5.44 -11.21
N LEU A 412 35.72 -4.63 -10.64
CA LEU A 412 34.73 -5.03 -9.66
C LEU A 412 33.37 -4.39 -9.98
N ILE A 413 32.30 -5.18 -10.03
CA ILE A 413 30.92 -4.68 -10.23
C ILE A 413 30.07 -4.92 -8.98
N ILE A 414 29.38 -3.88 -8.52
CA ILE A 414 28.46 -3.93 -7.37
C ILE A 414 27.04 -3.76 -7.87
N TYR A 415 26.21 -4.79 -7.73
CA TYR A 415 24.86 -4.82 -8.24
C TYR A 415 23.86 -5.45 -7.25
N ARG A 416 23.02 -4.63 -6.62
CA ARG A 416 21.85 -5.12 -5.89
C ARG A 416 20.62 -5.20 -6.83
N PRO A 417 20.20 -6.40 -7.29
CA PRO A 417 19.03 -6.51 -8.15
C PRO A 417 17.73 -6.26 -7.38
N ASP A 418 16.69 -5.90 -8.15
CA ASP A 418 15.32 -5.97 -7.66
C ASP A 418 14.89 -7.43 -7.51
N ILE A 419 14.18 -7.74 -6.43
CA ILE A 419 13.80 -9.11 -6.05
C ILE A 419 12.65 -9.69 -6.90
N SER A 420 12.19 -9.01 -7.95
CA SER A 420 11.19 -9.59 -8.84
C SER A 420 11.79 -10.76 -9.63
N PRO A 421 11.01 -11.83 -9.90
CA PRO A 421 11.53 -13.01 -10.59
C PRO A 421 12.20 -12.70 -11.93
N SER A 422 11.68 -11.74 -12.71
CA SER A 422 12.29 -11.32 -13.97
C SER A 422 13.65 -10.64 -13.79
N ARG A 423 13.82 -9.84 -12.72
CA ARG A 423 15.07 -9.11 -12.45
C ARG A 423 16.11 -10.01 -11.81
N MET A 424 15.70 -10.93 -10.95
CA MET A 424 16.56 -11.99 -10.45
C MET A 424 17.08 -12.89 -11.57
N HIS A 425 16.23 -13.26 -12.53
CA HIS A 425 16.67 -14.05 -13.69
C HIS A 425 17.69 -13.30 -14.58
N GLU A 426 17.46 -12.01 -14.84
CA GLU A 426 18.43 -11.17 -15.55
C GLU A 426 19.76 -11.07 -14.79
N ALA A 427 19.69 -10.86 -13.47
CA ALA A 427 20.86 -10.76 -12.61
C ALA A 427 21.69 -12.05 -12.60
N GLU A 428 21.05 -13.21 -12.39
CA GLU A 428 21.69 -14.53 -12.44
C GLU A 428 22.42 -14.74 -13.78
N SER A 429 21.75 -14.43 -14.89
CA SER A 429 22.31 -14.59 -16.24
C SER A 429 23.51 -13.68 -16.51
N LYS A 430 23.40 -12.40 -16.15
CA LYS A 430 24.45 -11.40 -16.41
C LYS A 430 25.64 -11.57 -15.47
N LEU A 431 25.41 -11.80 -14.19
CA LEU A 431 26.49 -12.02 -13.22
C LEU A 431 27.28 -13.29 -13.56
N TYR A 432 26.59 -14.36 -13.98
CA TYR A 432 27.27 -15.54 -14.53
C TYR A 432 28.19 -15.17 -15.69
N PHE A 433 27.69 -14.43 -16.68
CA PHE A 433 28.48 -14.05 -17.84
C PHE A 433 29.66 -13.15 -17.48
N ILE A 434 29.45 -12.16 -16.62
CA ILE A 434 30.49 -11.22 -16.18
C ILE A 434 31.62 -11.98 -15.46
N GLU A 435 31.28 -12.85 -14.51
CA GLU A 435 32.32 -13.57 -13.75
C GLU A 435 33.00 -14.68 -14.56
N LYS A 436 32.23 -15.47 -15.32
CA LYS A 436 32.77 -16.66 -16.00
C LYS A 436 33.32 -16.41 -17.40
N HIS A 437 32.89 -15.34 -18.07
CA HIS A 437 33.30 -15.04 -19.44
C HIS A 437 34.06 -13.71 -19.59
N LEU A 438 33.87 -12.75 -18.67
CA LEU A 438 34.67 -11.52 -18.66
C LEU A 438 35.73 -11.51 -17.55
N ASN A 439 35.74 -12.49 -16.64
CA ASN A 439 36.67 -12.58 -15.51
C ASN A 439 36.67 -11.34 -14.60
N ILE A 440 35.51 -10.68 -14.47
CA ILE A 440 35.34 -9.50 -13.61
C ILE A 440 34.71 -9.94 -12.29
N THR A 441 35.23 -9.44 -11.17
CA THR A 441 34.68 -9.78 -9.85
C THR A 441 33.32 -9.10 -9.64
N CYS A 442 32.34 -9.80 -9.07
CA CYS A 442 31.03 -9.21 -8.79
C CYS A 442 30.63 -9.30 -7.32
N PHE A 443 29.82 -8.34 -6.87
CA PHE A 443 29.02 -8.46 -5.66
C PHE A 443 27.54 -8.13 -5.94
N PRO A 444 26.61 -9.07 -5.73
CA PRO A 444 26.86 -10.45 -5.34
C PRO A 444 27.60 -11.17 -6.48
N SER A 445 28.39 -12.17 -6.13
CA SER A 445 28.88 -13.15 -7.09
C SER A 445 27.72 -13.97 -7.68
N TYR A 446 28.00 -14.70 -8.76
CA TYR A 446 27.07 -15.65 -9.36
C TYR A 446 26.61 -16.72 -8.35
N GLU A 447 27.51 -17.21 -7.50
CA GLU A 447 27.17 -18.21 -6.48
C GLU A 447 26.25 -17.63 -5.39
N GLU A 448 26.52 -16.39 -4.97
CA GLU A 448 25.68 -15.67 -4.01
C GLU A 448 24.29 -15.37 -4.59
N ILE A 449 24.21 -14.87 -5.83
CA ILE A 449 22.91 -14.54 -6.44
C ILE A 449 22.07 -15.79 -6.73
N TRP A 450 22.71 -16.93 -7.01
CA TRP A 450 22.01 -18.18 -7.32
C TRP A 450 21.11 -18.64 -6.18
N SER A 451 21.59 -18.53 -4.94
CA SER A 451 20.82 -18.88 -3.73
C SER A 451 20.06 -17.70 -3.11
N TYR A 452 20.38 -16.46 -3.51
CA TYR A 452 19.75 -15.25 -2.96
C TYR A 452 18.25 -15.19 -3.32
N GLU A 453 17.41 -14.98 -2.29
CA GLU A 453 15.94 -14.96 -2.37
C GLU A 453 15.29 -16.24 -2.90
N ASP A 454 16.04 -17.30 -3.24
CA ASP A 454 15.47 -18.61 -3.60
C ASP A 454 15.58 -19.60 -2.44
N LYS A 455 14.45 -19.77 -1.73
CA LYS A 455 14.35 -20.63 -0.54
C LYS A 455 14.61 -22.10 -0.83
N VAL A 456 14.35 -22.57 -2.05
CA VAL A 456 14.60 -23.97 -2.43
C VAL A 456 16.09 -24.19 -2.64
N ARG A 457 16.75 -23.29 -3.38
CA ARG A 457 18.22 -23.37 -3.59
C ARG A 457 19.01 -23.16 -2.30
N SER A 458 18.57 -22.22 -1.44
CA SER A 458 19.15 -22.05 -0.10
C SER A 458 19.02 -23.34 0.73
N ASN A 459 17.87 -24.02 0.68
CA ASN A 459 17.67 -25.30 1.37
C ASN A 459 18.65 -26.39 0.90
N TYR A 460 18.93 -26.48 -0.40
CA TYR A 460 19.93 -27.44 -0.91
C TYR A 460 21.31 -27.24 -0.28
N LEU A 461 21.72 -25.98 -0.07
CA LEU A 461 22.98 -25.66 0.59
C LEU A 461 22.94 -26.01 2.08
N LEU A 462 21.84 -25.72 2.78
CA LEU A 462 21.67 -26.08 4.19
C LEU A 462 21.76 -27.60 4.39
N GLU A 463 21.12 -28.39 3.54
CA GLU A 463 21.19 -29.86 3.56
C GLU A 463 22.59 -30.37 3.23
N LYS A 464 23.20 -29.89 2.13
CA LYS A 464 24.54 -30.30 1.69
C LYS A 464 25.58 -30.12 2.78
N TYR A 465 25.56 -28.99 3.47
CA TYR A 465 26.52 -28.64 4.51
C TYR A 465 26.08 -29.03 5.93
N LYS A 466 24.94 -29.73 6.07
CA LYS A 466 24.40 -30.20 7.36
C LYS A 466 24.24 -29.05 8.37
N ILE A 467 23.84 -27.88 7.89
CA ILE A 467 23.57 -26.72 8.75
C ILE A 467 22.29 -27.00 9.55
N PRO A 468 22.26 -26.75 10.88
CA PRO A 468 21.03 -26.86 11.65
C PRO A 468 19.94 -25.93 11.11
N HIS A 469 18.91 -26.52 10.52
CA HIS A 469 17.78 -25.79 9.94
C HIS A 469 16.47 -26.47 10.29
N VAL A 470 15.36 -25.74 10.20
CA VAL A 470 14.04 -26.32 10.46
C VAL A 470 13.79 -27.40 9.41
N PRO A 471 13.34 -28.62 9.80
CA PRO A 471 13.10 -29.69 8.84
C PRO A 471 12.23 -29.21 7.69
N THR A 472 12.76 -29.35 6.47
CA THR A 472 12.18 -28.77 5.26
C THR A 472 12.14 -29.82 4.18
N PHE A 473 10.96 -30.04 3.62
CA PHE A 473 10.73 -30.88 2.45
C PHE A 473 10.58 -30.00 1.22
N THR A 474 11.44 -30.24 0.21
CA THR A 474 11.32 -29.65 -1.12
C THR A 474 11.19 -30.76 -2.15
N SER A 475 10.34 -30.56 -3.17
CA SER A 475 10.18 -31.54 -4.25
C SER A 475 9.58 -30.92 -5.50
N ASN A 476 10.01 -31.40 -6.66
CA ASN A 476 9.41 -31.15 -7.96
C ASN A 476 8.47 -32.29 -8.43
N SER A 477 8.25 -33.30 -7.58
CA SER A 477 7.43 -34.48 -7.89
C SER A 477 6.13 -34.44 -7.10
N LYS A 478 5.01 -34.46 -7.84
CA LYS A 478 3.67 -34.55 -7.22
C LYS A 478 3.53 -35.83 -6.40
N ALA A 479 4.03 -36.95 -6.91
CA ALA A 479 3.94 -38.25 -6.25
C ALA A 479 4.71 -38.26 -4.92
N ASP A 480 5.93 -37.74 -4.91
CA ASP A 480 6.74 -37.69 -3.68
C ASP A 480 6.14 -36.72 -2.66
N THR A 481 5.58 -35.62 -3.14
CA THR A 481 4.89 -34.66 -2.28
C THR A 481 3.65 -35.26 -1.62
N LEU A 482 2.88 -36.07 -2.36
CA LEU A 482 1.71 -36.76 -1.81
C LEU A 482 2.14 -37.80 -0.76
N LYS A 483 3.19 -38.57 -1.03
CA LYS A 483 3.76 -39.53 -0.05
C LYS A 483 4.26 -38.82 1.22
N TYR A 484 4.91 -37.67 1.07
CA TYR A 484 5.39 -36.90 2.23
C TYR A 484 4.24 -36.46 3.15
N ILE A 485 3.13 -35.98 2.59
CA ILE A 485 1.99 -35.53 3.41
C ILE A 485 1.18 -36.67 4.03
N ASP A 486 1.45 -37.92 3.66
CA ASP A 486 0.87 -39.10 4.30
C ASP A 486 1.51 -39.39 5.67
N CYS A 487 2.78 -39.00 5.87
CA CYS A 487 3.55 -39.30 7.07
C CYS A 487 4.04 -38.06 7.86
N CYS A 488 3.88 -36.85 7.32
CA CYS A 488 4.31 -35.63 8.01
C CYS A 488 3.40 -35.25 9.19
N THR A 489 3.92 -34.41 10.10
CA THR A 489 3.12 -33.79 11.17
C THR A 489 2.63 -32.41 10.74
N PHE A 490 1.35 -32.11 11.00
CA PHE A 490 0.76 -30.79 10.77
C PHE A 490 0.76 -29.96 12.07
N PRO A 491 0.87 -28.62 12.00
CA PRO A 491 0.85 -27.81 10.77
C PRO A 491 2.20 -27.71 10.04
N LEU A 492 2.13 -27.51 8.71
CA LEU A 492 3.28 -27.21 7.85
C LEU A 492 3.28 -25.75 7.42
N ILE A 493 4.46 -25.20 7.14
CA ILE A 493 4.64 -23.87 6.55
C ILE A 493 5.01 -24.02 5.07
N SER A 494 4.10 -23.61 4.19
CA SER A 494 4.38 -23.52 2.75
C SER A 494 4.92 -22.14 2.40
N LYS A 495 6.02 -22.13 1.64
CA LYS A 495 6.63 -20.90 1.11
C LYS A 495 6.71 -21.01 -0.42
N ILE A 496 6.66 -19.87 -1.12
CA ILE A 496 7.11 -19.78 -2.51
C ILE A 496 8.64 -19.66 -2.53
N SER A 497 9.30 -20.05 -3.62
CA SER A 497 10.77 -20.01 -3.68
C SER A 497 11.30 -18.58 -3.57
N CYS A 498 10.79 -17.68 -4.41
CA CYS A 498 11.19 -16.27 -4.48
C CYS A 498 10.23 -15.34 -3.74
N GLY A 499 10.71 -14.69 -2.66
CA GLY A 499 9.97 -13.64 -2.01
C GLY A 499 10.39 -13.24 -0.60
N SER A 500 10.03 -12.00 -0.22
CA SER A 500 10.43 -11.37 1.04
C SER A 500 9.25 -10.90 1.89
N VAL A 501 9.54 -10.51 3.14
CA VAL A 501 8.59 -9.84 4.05
C VAL A 501 7.36 -10.73 4.34
N SER A 502 7.61 -12.04 4.48
CA SER A 502 6.59 -13.07 4.73
C SER A 502 5.51 -13.20 3.65
N ARG A 503 5.69 -12.58 2.48
CA ARG A 503 4.75 -12.71 1.37
C ARG A 503 4.92 -14.07 0.72
N GLY A 504 3.80 -14.76 0.51
CA GLY A 504 3.83 -16.12 -0.06
C GLY A 504 4.07 -17.23 0.97
N VAL A 505 4.13 -16.88 2.26
CA VAL A 505 4.17 -17.84 3.39
C VAL A 505 2.74 -18.13 3.87
N GLU A 506 2.35 -19.40 3.86
CA GLU A 506 1.03 -19.91 4.27
C GLU A 506 1.18 -21.10 5.22
N MET A 507 0.40 -21.12 6.31
CA MET A 507 0.32 -22.28 7.21
C MET A 507 -0.75 -23.25 6.70
N ILE A 508 -0.37 -24.52 6.57
CA ILE A 508 -1.22 -25.65 6.21
C ILE A 508 -1.50 -26.44 7.47
N LYS A 509 -2.76 -26.49 7.90
CA LYS A 509 -3.15 -27.11 9.18
C LYS A 509 -3.55 -28.57 9.05
N THR A 510 -3.88 -29.04 7.85
CA THR A 510 -4.38 -30.39 7.63
C THR A 510 -3.90 -30.98 6.31
N LYS A 511 -3.86 -32.31 6.23
CA LYS A 511 -3.58 -33.07 5.01
C LYS A 511 -4.45 -32.65 3.83
N LYS A 512 -5.76 -32.51 4.04
CA LYS A 512 -6.71 -32.06 3.01
C LYS A 512 -6.37 -30.67 2.44
N GLN A 513 -5.89 -29.75 3.29
CA GLN A 513 -5.41 -28.44 2.82
C GLN A 513 -4.15 -28.59 1.97
N ALA A 514 -3.23 -29.45 2.38
CA ALA A 514 -2.01 -29.77 1.63
C ALA A 514 -2.34 -30.36 0.25
N GLU A 515 -3.20 -31.38 0.17
CA GLU A 515 -3.63 -32.01 -1.09
C GLU A 515 -4.23 -31.00 -2.07
N LYS A 516 -5.09 -30.11 -1.59
CA LYS A 516 -5.69 -29.04 -2.41
C LYS A 516 -4.62 -28.09 -2.96
N LEU A 517 -3.64 -27.73 -2.14
CA LEU A 517 -2.53 -26.88 -2.54
C LEU A 517 -1.64 -27.59 -3.57
N ILE A 518 -1.25 -28.83 -3.33
CA ILE A 518 -0.43 -29.68 -4.20
C ILE A 518 -1.10 -29.82 -5.56
N ASN A 519 -2.38 -30.20 -5.60
CA ASN A 519 -3.13 -30.34 -6.85
C ASN A 519 -3.15 -29.03 -7.66
N LYS A 520 -3.21 -27.87 -7.00
CA LYS A 520 -3.15 -26.57 -7.66
C LYS A 520 -1.74 -26.23 -8.19
N ILE A 521 -0.70 -26.57 -7.43
CA ILE A 521 0.71 -26.33 -7.80
C ILE A 521 1.09 -27.15 -9.04
N PHE A 522 0.79 -28.45 -9.03
CA PHE A 522 1.12 -29.41 -10.10
C PHE A 522 0.06 -29.48 -11.21
N SER A 523 -0.76 -28.43 -11.37
CA SER A 523 -1.70 -28.29 -12.49
C SER A 523 -1.50 -26.94 -13.19
N GLY A 524 -2.43 -26.00 -13.04
CA GLY A 524 -2.34 -24.66 -13.64
C GLY A 524 -1.39 -23.69 -12.92
N GLY A 525 -0.75 -24.15 -11.84
CA GLY A 525 0.11 -23.36 -10.95
C GLY A 525 -0.67 -22.48 -9.98
N ARG A 526 -0.14 -22.32 -8.76
CA ARG A 526 -0.66 -21.40 -7.75
C ARG A 526 -0.22 -19.97 -8.06
N LYS A 527 -1.20 -19.07 -8.17
CA LYS A 527 -0.94 -17.62 -8.27
C LYS A 527 -0.15 -17.13 -7.04
N THR A 528 0.92 -16.39 -7.27
CA THR A 528 1.67 -15.72 -6.21
C THR A 528 1.26 -14.24 -6.13
N TYR A 529 1.96 -13.45 -5.31
CA TYR A 529 1.78 -12.01 -5.30
C TYR A 529 2.54 -11.29 -6.43
N TRP A 530 3.41 -12.00 -7.14
CA TRP A 530 3.96 -11.59 -8.42
C TRP A 530 2.97 -12.00 -9.53
N SER A 531 2.54 -11.04 -10.35
CA SER A 531 1.48 -11.27 -11.35
C SER A 531 1.89 -12.19 -12.49
N ASP A 532 3.18 -12.18 -12.79
CA ASP A 532 3.89 -12.84 -13.88
C ASP A 532 4.57 -14.14 -13.43
N TYR A 533 4.50 -14.48 -12.14
CA TYR A 533 5.13 -15.68 -11.59
C TYR A 533 4.14 -16.51 -10.77
N LYS A 534 4.04 -17.80 -11.11
CA LYS A 534 3.24 -18.78 -10.39
C LYS A 534 4.17 -19.76 -9.68
N GLN A 535 3.77 -20.22 -8.50
CA GLN A 535 4.35 -21.43 -7.92
C GLN A 535 3.78 -22.61 -8.71
N LYS A 536 4.61 -23.23 -9.53
CA LYS A 536 4.23 -24.32 -10.43
C LYS A 536 5.32 -25.39 -10.41
N ASP A 537 4.91 -26.65 -10.30
CA ASP A 537 5.78 -27.82 -10.36
C ASP A 537 6.91 -27.85 -9.31
N TYR A 538 6.70 -27.20 -8.15
CA TYR A 538 7.55 -27.34 -6.97
C TYR A 538 6.79 -27.06 -5.67
N VAL A 539 7.19 -27.74 -4.59
CA VAL A 539 6.78 -27.43 -3.22
C VAL A 539 7.97 -27.11 -2.32
N TYR A 540 7.69 -26.31 -1.30
CA TYR A 540 8.54 -26.07 -0.15
C TYR A 540 7.63 -26.13 1.08
N PHE A 541 7.81 -27.16 1.90
CA PHE A 541 7.08 -27.38 3.15
C PHE A 541 8.09 -27.47 4.29
N GLN A 542 8.01 -26.54 5.22
CA GLN A 542 8.86 -26.51 6.41
C GLN A 542 8.01 -26.83 7.64
N GLU A 543 8.55 -27.58 8.59
CA GLU A 543 7.85 -27.85 9.84
C GLU A 543 7.53 -26.58 10.62
N PHE A 544 6.41 -26.59 11.35
CA PHE A 544 6.04 -25.48 12.23
C PHE A 544 6.59 -25.72 13.65
N ILE A 545 7.45 -24.82 14.10
CA ILE A 545 8.02 -24.85 15.45
C ILE A 545 7.14 -23.98 16.36
N GLU A 546 6.24 -24.61 17.10
CA GLU A 546 5.21 -23.94 17.91
C GLU A 546 5.77 -23.16 19.12
N ASP A 547 6.90 -23.61 19.67
CA ASP A 547 7.56 -23.01 20.83
C ASP A 547 8.51 -21.86 20.48
N ALA A 548 8.67 -21.52 19.19
CA ALA A 548 9.48 -20.40 18.75
C ALA A 548 8.84 -19.05 19.11
N LYS A 549 9.45 -18.33 20.06
CA LYS A 549 8.95 -17.03 20.56
C LYS A 549 9.37 -15.85 19.69
N PHE A 550 10.47 -15.99 18.96
CA PHE A 550 11.09 -14.94 18.17
C PHE A 550 11.86 -15.52 17.00
N ASP A 551 12.24 -14.62 16.11
CA ASP A 551 13.11 -14.87 14.99
C ASP A 551 14.37 -14.00 15.18
N LEU A 552 15.52 -14.64 15.34
CA LEU A 552 16.82 -13.99 15.54
C LEU A 552 17.53 -13.88 14.20
N ARG A 553 17.82 -12.64 13.79
CA ARG A 553 18.68 -12.38 12.64
C ARG A 553 20.10 -12.15 13.12
N ILE A 554 21.04 -12.90 12.55
CA ILE A 554 22.48 -12.66 12.70
C ILE A 554 23.04 -12.30 11.32
N VAL A 555 23.83 -11.24 11.24
CA VAL A 555 24.49 -10.80 10.00
C VAL A 555 26.00 -10.90 10.20
N ILE A 556 26.66 -11.58 9.27
CA ILE A 556 28.12 -11.76 9.29
C ILE A 556 28.74 -11.05 8.08
N ILE A 557 29.69 -10.13 8.32
CA ILE A 557 30.45 -9.39 7.30
C ILE A 557 31.93 -9.44 7.68
N GLY A 558 32.75 -10.16 6.92
CA GLY A 558 34.13 -10.46 7.31
C GLY A 558 34.21 -11.04 8.72
N GLU A 559 34.99 -10.39 9.59
CA GLU A 559 35.15 -10.73 11.00
C GLU A 559 34.07 -10.17 11.93
N LYS A 560 33.10 -9.42 11.38
CA LYS A 560 32.13 -8.65 12.17
C LYS A 560 30.75 -9.32 12.17
N VAL A 561 30.14 -9.37 13.34
CA VAL A 561 28.87 -10.01 13.62
C VAL A 561 27.90 -9.00 14.22
N PHE A 562 26.74 -8.88 13.59
CA PHE A 562 25.63 -8.05 14.04
C PHE A 562 24.41 -8.93 14.28
N GLY A 563 23.40 -8.42 14.96
CA GLY A 563 22.17 -9.17 15.11
C GLY A 563 21.10 -8.45 15.93
N TYR A 564 19.86 -8.90 15.74
CA TYR A 564 18.71 -8.36 16.44
C TYR A 564 17.56 -9.35 16.44
N TYR A 565 16.66 -9.21 17.41
CA TYR A 565 15.48 -10.04 17.54
C TYR A 565 14.30 -9.43 16.77
N ARG A 566 13.51 -10.29 16.15
CA ARG A 566 12.28 -9.96 15.43
C ARG A 566 11.12 -10.72 16.06
N PHE A 567 10.06 -10.00 16.40
CA PHE A 567 8.90 -10.58 17.06
C PHE A 567 7.70 -10.64 16.13
N ALA A 568 6.93 -11.73 16.23
CA ALA A 568 5.69 -11.86 15.51
C ALA A 568 4.56 -11.08 16.21
N PRO A 569 3.63 -10.42 15.48
CA PRO A 569 2.46 -9.77 16.06
C PRO A 569 1.54 -10.75 16.77
N LYS A 570 0.72 -10.27 17.71
CA LYS A 570 -0.34 -11.07 18.34
C LYS A 570 -1.25 -11.69 17.26
N ASN A 571 -1.36 -13.02 17.25
CA ASN A 571 -2.11 -13.86 16.30
C ASN A 571 -1.52 -13.99 14.86
N ASP A 572 -0.24 -13.71 14.66
CA ASP A 572 0.50 -14.08 13.45
C ASP A 572 1.79 -14.80 13.86
N PHE A 573 2.17 -15.86 13.15
CA PHE A 573 3.39 -16.61 13.44
C PHE A 573 4.64 -16.05 12.73
N ARG A 574 4.45 -15.07 11.83
CA ARG A 574 5.50 -14.55 10.95
C ARG A 574 6.09 -13.26 11.53
N ALA A 575 7.38 -13.29 11.87
CA ALA A 575 8.11 -12.13 12.39
C ALA A 575 8.65 -11.21 11.27
N SER A 576 9.13 -11.79 10.16
CA SER A 576 9.68 -11.01 9.04
C SER A 576 8.63 -10.07 8.45
N GLY A 577 8.96 -8.78 8.40
CA GLY A 577 8.06 -7.74 7.89
C GLY A 577 7.01 -7.20 8.86
N ALA A 578 6.98 -7.70 10.10
CA ALA A 578 6.10 -7.19 11.15
C ALA A 578 6.47 -5.78 11.62
N GLY A 579 7.75 -5.41 11.49
CA GLY A 579 8.28 -4.13 11.97
C GLY A 579 8.46 -4.07 13.49
N ILE A 580 8.49 -5.22 14.17
CA ILE A 580 8.69 -5.33 15.62
C ILE A 580 10.10 -5.88 15.85
N TYR A 581 11.05 -4.96 15.96
CA TYR A 581 12.47 -5.24 16.11
C TYR A 581 12.94 -4.87 17.51
N LYS A 582 13.87 -5.66 18.05
CA LYS A 582 14.62 -5.33 19.27
C LYS A 582 16.11 -5.39 18.96
N TYR A 583 16.67 -4.21 18.68
CA TYR A 583 18.10 -4.00 18.43
C TYR A 583 18.91 -3.85 19.72
N ILE A 584 18.27 -3.36 20.80
CA ILE A 584 18.86 -3.26 22.14
C ILE A 584 18.71 -4.60 22.84
N VAL A 585 19.83 -5.31 23.00
CA VAL A 585 19.89 -6.65 23.57
C VAL A 585 20.98 -6.70 24.64
N PRO A 586 20.82 -7.55 25.69
CA PRO A 586 21.90 -7.74 26.66
C PRO A 586 23.12 -8.42 26.02
N GLU A 587 22.90 -9.41 25.16
CA GLU A 587 23.93 -10.11 24.40
C GLU A 587 23.32 -10.86 23.21
N LEU A 588 24.16 -11.24 22.25
CA LEU A 588 23.80 -12.20 21.22
C LEU A 588 24.21 -13.62 21.64
N PRO A 589 23.35 -14.64 21.43
CA PRO A 589 23.68 -16.01 21.78
C PRO A 589 24.88 -16.53 20.96
N VAL A 590 25.94 -16.97 21.65
CA VAL A 590 27.17 -17.48 21.02
C VAL A 590 26.89 -18.61 20.02
N GLU A 591 25.99 -19.54 20.36
CA GLU A 591 25.62 -20.65 19.47
C GLU A 591 24.90 -20.20 18.19
N ALA A 592 24.11 -19.13 18.26
CA ALA A 592 23.48 -18.54 17.08
C ALA A 592 24.53 -17.85 16.20
N MET A 593 25.48 -17.12 16.80
CA MET A 593 26.58 -16.48 16.07
C MET A 593 27.48 -17.51 15.37
N LYS A 594 27.84 -18.61 16.05
CA LYS A 594 28.57 -19.74 15.46
C LYS A 594 27.81 -20.36 14.29
N THR A 595 26.52 -20.65 14.47
CA THR A 595 25.68 -21.24 13.42
C THR A 595 25.64 -20.34 12.18
N ALA A 596 25.44 -19.04 12.37
CA ALA A 596 25.43 -18.07 11.27
C ALA A 596 26.79 -17.96 10.57
N LEU A 597 27.89 -17.95 11.33
CA LEU A 597 29.25 -17.91 10.80
C LEU A 597 29.58 -19.15 9.96
N ILE A 598 29.28 -20.35 10.48
CA ILE A 598 29.46 -21.61 9.75
C ILE A 598 28.61 -21.60 8.46
N THR A 599 27.37 -21.11 8.54
CA THR A 599 26.48 -20.99 7.37
C THR A 599 27.08 -20.07 6.31
N LYS A 600 27.57 -18.87 6.68
CA LYS A 600 28.25 -17.95 5.74
C LYS A 600 29.47 -18.61 5.10
N GLN A 601 30.31 -19.25 5.90
CA GLN A 601 31.52 -19.92 5.41
C GLN A 601 31.18 -21.04 4.43
N ALA A 602 30.18 -21.86 4.75
CA ALA A 602 29.71 -22.94 3.88
C ALA A 602 29.12 -22.43 2.55
N PHE A 603 28.42 -21.29 2.59
CA PHE A 603 27.84 -20.67 1.39
C PHE A 603 28.88 -19.89 0.58
N GLY A 604 30.09 -19.67 1.13
CA GLY A 604 31.12 -18.86 0.48
C GLY A 604 30.72 -17.41 0.26
N SER A 605 29.79 -16.88 1.06
CA SER A 605 29.25 -15.53 0.85
C SER A 605 30.12 -14.45 1.51
N THR A 606 30.20 -13.29 0.86
CA THR A 606 30.83 -12.06 1.36
C THR A 606 30.11 -11.54 2.60
N VAL A 607 28.78 -11.55 2.54
CA VAL A 607 27.87 -11.23 3.64
C VAL A 607 26.74 -12.23 3.66
N LEU A 608 26.31 -12.61 4.86
CA LEU A 608 25.09 -13.40 5.00
C LEU A 608 24.30 -12.96 6.22
N ALA A 609 23.04 -12.56 6.00
CA ALA A 609 22.04 -12.50 7.04
C ALA A 609 21.40 -13.88 7.17
N VAL A 610 21.47 -14.45 8.37
CA VAL A 610 20.93 -15.76 8.72
C VAL A 610 19.79 -15.55 9.71
N ASP A 611 18.61 -15.97 9.29
CA ASP A 611 17.38 -15.87 10.07
C ASP A 611 17.14 -17.21 10.76
N MET A 612 17.02 -17.19 12.08
CA MET A 612 16.93 -18.40 12.91
C MET A 612 15.78 -18.32 13.90
N ILE A 613 15.19 -19.47 14.21
CA ILE A 613 14.29 -19.61 15.35
C ILE A 613 14.91 -20.54 16.39
N LYS A 614 14.59 -20.31 17.67
CA LYS A 614 15.00 -21.20 18.75
C LYS A 614 13.84 -22.10 19.12
N SER A 615 14.04 -23.42 19.05
CA SER A 615 13.10 -24.36 19.68
C SER A 615 13.52 -24.57 21.14
N GLU A 616 12.57 -24.45 22.06
CA GLU A 616 12.79 -24.73 23.47
C GLU A 616 12.98 -26.24 23.71
N ARG A 617 12.36 -27.09 22.87
CA ARG A 617 12.51 -28.56 22.94
C ARG A 617 13.91 -29.05 22.58
N SER A 618 14.52 -28.51 21.52
CA SER A 618 15.89 -28.91 21.12
C SER A 618 16.98 -28.04 21.74
N GLY A 619 16.64 -26.84 22.21
CA GLY A 619 17.60 -25.83 22.66
C GLY A 619 18.43 -25.20 21.54
N GLN A 620 18.27 -25.67 20.30
CA GLN A 620 19.09 -25.27 19.15
C GLN A 620 18.48 -24.07 18.40
N TYR A 621 19.37 -23.28 17.78
CA TYR A 621 19.00 -22.28 16.79
C TYR A 621 18.93 -22.95 15.43
N LEU A 622 17.75 -22.92 14.82
CA LEU A 622 17.47 -23.55 13.53
C LEU A 622 17.30 -22.46 12.47
N VAL A 623 18.11 -22.53 11.41
CA VAL A 623 18.01 -21.64 10.25
C VAL A 623 16.65 -21.83 9.55
N ILE A 624 16.01 -20.71 9.20
CA ILE A 624 14.75 -20.68 8.43
C ILE A 624 14.89 -19.99 7.08
N GLU A 625 15.88 -19.10 6.94
CA GLU A 625 16.15 -18.32 5.72
C GLU A 625 17.56 -17.70 5.78
N SER A 626 18.11 -17.42 4.60
CA SER A 626 19.39 -16.72 4.43
C SER A 626 19.24 -15.62 3.38
N SER A 627 19.97 -14.52 3.50
CA SER A 627 19.90 -13.41 2.54
C SER A 627 21.23 -12.67 2.39
N VAL A 628 21.61 -12.36 1.14
CA VAL A 628 22.78 -11.55 0.80
C VAL A 628 22.44 -10.05 0.90
N PHE A 629 21.26 -9.67 0.42
CA PHE A 629 20.71 -8.33 0.62
C PHE A 629 19.48 -8.34 1.52
N PHE A 630 19.37 -7.31 2.35
CA PHE A 630 18.27 -7.07 3.27
C PHE A 630 18.08 -5.57 3.47
N ASP A 631 16.94 -5.19 4.05
CA ASP A 631 16.67 -3.80 4.36
C ASP A 631 17.51 -3.37 5.57
N ILE A 632 18.30 -2.32 5.36
CA ILE A 632 19.13 -1.66 6.38
C ILE A 632 18.63 -0.23 6.47
N ASP A 633 17.95 0.07 7.57
CA ASP A 633 17.32 1.37 7.78
C ASP A 633 18.25 2.33 8.54
N ASP A 634 19.17 1.83 9.35
CA ASP A 634 20.01 2.58 10.29
C ASP A 634 21.40 1.93 10.43
N PRO A 635 22.50 2.66 10.74
CA PRO A 635 23.77 2.02 11.09
C PRO A 635 23.75 1.34 12.47
N ASP A 636 22.73 1.57 13.31
CA ASP A 636 22.58 1.00 14.65
C ASP A 636 21.99 -0.44 14.63
N GLU A 637 22.63 -1.36 13.90
CA GLU A 637 22.11 -2.73 13.66
C GLU A 637 22.40 -3.73 14.80
N LEU A 638 23.14 -3.32 15.84
CA LEU A 638 23.27 -4.01 17.13
C LEU A 638 23.61 -2.99 18.22
N VAL A 639 22.86 -3.04 19.33
CA VAL A 639 23.08 -2.17 20.49
C VAL A 639 23.14 -3.02 21.76
N ILE A 640 24.26 -2.98 22.47
CA ILE A 640 24.47 -3.66 23.76
C ILE A 640 24.72 -2.59 24.81
N ASP A 641 23.96 -2.63 25.91
CA ASP A 641 24.05 -1.65 27.00
C ASP A 641 24.02 -0.18 26.53
N ASN A 642 23.15 0.10 25.54
CA ASN A 642 23.00 1.40 24.86
C ASN A 642 24.22 1.87 24.05
N VAL A 643 25.17 0.99 23.78
CA VAL A 643 26.33 1.24 22.91
C VAL A 643 26.12 0.52 21.57
N THR A 644 26.12 1.27 20.46
CA THR A 644 26.12 0.68 19.12
C THR A 644 27.47 0.01 18.86
N GLY A 645 27.44 -1.21 18.32
CA GLY A 645 28.66 -1.94 18.00
C GLY A 645 28.42 -3.21 17.21
N TYR A 646 29.40 -4.10 17.26
CA TYR A 646 29.41 -5.41 16.63
C TYR A 646 30.22 -6.37 17.49
N TYR A 647 29.99 -7.67 17.36
CA TYR A 647 30.95 -8.64 17.83
C TYR A 647 32.01 -8.86 16.76
N GLU A 648 33.27 -8.79 17.14
CA GLU A 648 34.39 -9.26 16.33
C GLU A 648 34.67 -10.71 16.69
N TRP A 649 34.67 -11.58 15.68
CA TRP A 649 34.96 -12.99 15.89
C TRP A 649 36.42 -13.30 15.56
N SER A 650 37.02 -14.18 16.35
CA SER A 650 38.33 -14.74 16.09
C SER A 650 38.36 -16.22 16.45
N MET A 651 39.40 -16.93 16.02
CA MET A 651 39.62 -18.32 16.39
C MET A 651 40.87 -18.45 17.25
N LYS A 652 40.73 -19.02 18.45
CA LYS A 652 41.84 -19.30 19.36
C LYS A 652 41.72 -20.72 19.87
N ASN A 653 42.77 -21.52 19.68
CA ASN A 653 42.83 -22.93 20.09
C ASN A 653 41.63 -23.76 19.59
N GLY A 654 41.17 -23.51 18.36
CA GLY A 654 40.03 -24.23 17.76
C GLY A 654 38.64 -23.80 18.26
N ALA A 655 38.55 -22.78 19.12
CA ALA A 655 37.28 -22.22 19.59
C ALA A 655 37.02 -20.83 18.99
N TYR A 656 35.76 -20.57 18.61
CA TYR A 656 35.30 -19.24 18.24
C TYR A 656 35.17 -18.36 19.48
N LEU A 657 35.83 -17.21 19.45
CA LEU A 657 35.70 -16.14 20.43
C LEU A 657 34.95 -14.97 19.80
N PHE A 658 34.04 -14.36 20.55
CA PHE A 658 33.27 -13.19 20.12
C PHE A 658 33.49 -12.07 21.13
N GLU A 659 34.10 -10.97 20.70
CA GLU A 659 34.36 -9.81 21.55
C GLU A 659 33.54 -8.62 21.05
N PHE A 660 32.74 -8.01 21.91
CA PHE A 660 31.98 -6.82 21.52
C PHE A 660 32.90 -5.62 21.36
N LYS A 661 32.80 -4.92 20.22
CA LYS A 661 33.52 -3.70 19.92
C LYS A 661 32.52 -2.57 19.62
N PRO A 662 32.71 -1.38 20.22
CA PRO A 662 31.89 -0.22 19.87
C PRO A 662 32.18 0.23 18.44
N GLY A 663 31.16 0.77 17.78
CA GLY A 663 31.31 1.40 16.46
C GLY A 663 30.01 1.44 15.68
N ARG A 664 29.76 2.55 14.99
CA ARG A 664 28.50 2.84 14.31
C ARG A 664 28.72 2.90 12.80
N PHE A 665 28.51 1.80 12.11
CA PHE A 665 28.88 1.67 10.70
C PHE A 665 27.69 1.35 9.79
N TRP A 666 27.72 1.89 8.57
CA TRP A 666 26.91 1.34 7.49
C TRP A 666 27.48 -0.03 7.08
N MET A 667 26.68 -1.09 7.24
CA MET A 667 27.06 -2.44 6.82
C MET A 667 27.51 -2.50 5.35
N GLN A 668 26.92 -1.69 4.48
CA GLN A 668 27.33 -1.59 3.07
C GLN A 668 28.81 -1.19 2.91
N GLU A 669 29.30 -0.27 3.74
CA GLU A 669 30.71 0.13 3.70
C GLU A 669 31.63 -1.00 4.19
N LEU A 670 31.21 -1.76 5.21
CA LEU A 670 31.94 -2.94 5.69
C LEU A 670 31.98 -4.06 4.65
N ILE A 671 30.87 -4.31 3.94
CA ILE A 671 30.79 -5.27 2.83
C ILE A 671 31.80 -4.89 1.75
N LEU A 672 31.85 -3.61 1.38
CA LEU A 672 32.77 -3.16 0.35
C LEU A 672 34.23 -3.21 0.81
N LYS A 673 34.52 -2.89 2.07
CA LYS A 673 35.86 -3.11 2.66
C LYS A 673 36.29 -4.56 2.51
N GLU A 674 35.44 -5.52 2.87
CA GLU A 674 35.72 -6.94 2.76
C GLU A 674 35.99 -7.38 1.31
N LEU A 675 35.16 -6.91 0.36
CA LEU A 675 35.33 -7.20 -1.07
C LEU A 675 36.65 -6.67 -1.62
N ILE A 676 37.01 -5.44 -1.26
CA ILE A 676 38.27 -4.82 -1.73
C ILE A 676 39.48 -5.55 -1.16
N ILE A 677 39.45 -5.92 0.13
CA ILE A 677 40.53 -6.71 0.76
C ILE A 677 40.65 -8.07 0.07
N THR A 678 39.52 -8.75 -0.15
CA THR A 678 39.49 -10.06 -0.83
C THR A 678 40.03 -9.96 -2.26
N TYR A 679 39.62 -8.94 -3.02
CA TYR A 679 40.14 -8.65 -4.34
C TYR A 679 41.65 -8.42 -4.32
N GLN A 680 42.14 -7.55 -3.42
CA GLN A 680 43.57 -7.28 -3.30
C GLN A 680 44.37 -8.54 -2.97
N ASN A 681 43.89 -9.36 -2.05
CA ASN A 681 44.54 -10.62 -1.68
C ASN A 681 44.64 -11.58 -2.88
N LYS A 682 43.54 -11.75 -3.64
CA LYS A 682 43.53 -12.58 -4.87
C LYS A 682 44.56 -12.09 -5.90
N HIS A 683 44.70 -10.77 -6.08
CA HIS A 683 45.63 -10.16 -7.04
C HIS A 683 47.03 -9.88 -6.46
N LEU A 684 47.28 -10.19 -5.19
CA LEU A 684 48.60 -10.19 -4.56
C LEU A 684 49.25 -11.58 -4.57
N SER A 685 48.46 -12.65 -4.47
CA SER A 685 48.94 -14.03 -4.44
C SER A 685 49.42 -14.59 -5.79
N GLY A 686 49.22 -13.86 -6.90
CA GLY A 686 49.71 -14.28 -8.23
C GLY A 686 49.12 -15.60 -8.74
N GLN A 687 48.06 -16.11 -8.13
CA GLN A 687 47.36 -17.30 -8.60
C GLN A 687 46.18 -16.89 -9.47
N PRO A 688 46.00 -17.53 -10.66
CA PRO A 688 44.97 -17.18 -11.63
C PRO A 688 43.54 -17.32 -11.09
#